data_AF-A0A839TI24-F1
#
_entry.id   AF-A0A839TI24-F1
#
_cell.length_a   1.000
_cell.length_b   1.000
_cell.length_c   1.000
_cell.angle_alpha   90.00
_cell.angle_beta   90.00
_cell.angle_gamma   90.00
#
_symmetry.space_group_name_H-M   'P 1'
#
loop_
_entity.id
_entity.type
_entity.pdbx_description
1 polymer ?
#
loop_
_entity_poly.entity_id
_entity_poly.type
_entity_poly.pdbx_seq_one_letter_code
_entity_poly.pdbx_strand_id
1 'polypeptide(L)'
;MLRAFKKRFSVIGLALILALMPASAGLAENGGGGQPSDQKQSSYAAGNQEPVSVNADHTDEPYFHEKLAEWKQSGASTDHNGSIVVPVADYARTSEQAHVQIATVDGKAGVLDWRVQSSEWIEYELNVTQAGLYQIHMTYRPVTDENRKRPILLNVTLDGKNDFIESKSISLDRRWKDPDKLSLDAHGDQIRPVAEDISGWMTTALRDAGGAYVEPLEWFLQPGKHTLRLTSNEPLSISGIELGAPDQIQDYAAVSKSYAETNVGSAEAKPIVIEAEKADWKSNSSISFKYDSEIESTPYKRGKIRYNTIDGARWSSGNGELSWTFEVPESGYYKLGLRAKQNFSSNRSSFRTIRINGQIPFAEMETYRFPYASGWQGIKLADDNEQPYLFYLNKGTNTISMQVTQAPVKPMIDELESIVSKLMALGEDLKALTGGSDDENRTWKMDQDLPGFTADVDQTADTLERVQQSLVEVNGRKSDVTQGLLTSLKDIRSMLSDPNQIPYQIDNFITIQGKVADLLQQLKSQPLGLDRLYIVPSNQPYPRMESTFFEKVEGSFVNFFYSFQSKDKLGDMDEDVLNVWVLRGRDYINALQELADAEFTPKTGIKVKINLLPDTNLLVLMNAADISPDIALGLPQTLPYDYAIRNGLYDLSKFPDFNSMYQRFAPGTWLPFYYDNGYYGVPETQSFSMLYYRKDILDKLGLNVPNTWEDVYDMLPILQQNNLNMMTVPHTPFFYQNGAEYFTKDGMHTGIGTEAGYKAFKEWTDLYNVYAVPQQVASFYQSFRSGTVPIGIADFSMYIQLMVAAPELNGYWGIAPVPGVPQQDGEVARWMGGTEQAAVIFKRTKKASESWEFLKWWTSADTQESYGSDLETLNGLTFRWNTSNIEAFVHLPWRQDDLNAILEQWRWYKEIPNVPGSYFLERELQNAWNRTVVDGMNYRSSLETAIGEIEREMQRKMQEFGITDSQGKVLRKQELPEVNKPWEGVDPYVQK
;
A
#
# COMPACT_ATOMS: atom_id res chain seq x y z
N MET A 1 -51.99 -32.01 2.56
CA MET A 1 -50.73 -31.32 2.90
C MET A 1 -50.02 -30.66 1.71
N LEU A 2 -50.11 -31.13 0.46
CA LEU A 2 -49.42 -30.49 -0.69
C LEU A 2 -49.98 -29.14 -1.18
N ARG A 3 -51.23 -28.77 -0.86
CA ARG A 3 -51.80 -27.45 -1.23
C ARG A 3 -51.45 -26.31 -0.27
N ALA A 4 -51.08 -26.62 0.97
CA ALA A 4 -50.62 -25.63 1.95
C ALA A 4 -49.14 -25.24 1.74
N PHE A 5 -48.35 -26.14 1.14
CA PHE A 5 -46.93 -25.92 0.85
C PHE A 5 -46.69 -24.96 -0.34
N LYS A 6 -47.55 -24.98 -1.37
CA LYS A 6 -47.43 -24.06 -2.52
C LYS A 6 -47.78 -22.60 -2.21
N LYS A 7 -48.70 -22.33 -1.26
CA LYS A 7 -49.08 -20.94 -0.93
C LYS A 7 -48.05 -20.18 -0.08
N ARG A 8 -47.23 -20.86 0.72
CA ARG A 8 -46.17 -20.19 1.51
C ARG A 8 -44.94 -19.79 0.67
N PHE A 9 -44.63 -20.53 -0.39
CA PHE A 9 -43.48 -20.20 -1.27
C PHE A 9 -43.75 -19.00 -2.18
N SER A 10 -44.99 -18.81 -2.67
CA SER A 10 -45.33 -17.68 -3.52
C SER A 10 -45.34 -16.33 -2.79
N VAL A 11 -45.57 -16.34 -1.46
CA VAL A 11 -45.62 -15.11 -0.64
C VAL A 11 -44.22 -14.66 -0.22
N ILE A 12 -43.28 -15.59 -0.02
CA ILE A 12 -41.88 -15.27 0.30
C ILE A 12 -41.13 -14.79 -0.95
N GLY A 13 -41.43 -15.36 -2.13
CA GLY A 13 -40.83 -14.92 -3.40
C GLY A 13 -41.25 -13.51 -3.84
N LEU A 14 -42.45 -13.04 -3.49
CA LEU A 14 -42.91 -11.69 -3.82
C LEU A 14 -42.39 -10.61 -2.86
N ALA A 15 -42.15 -10.95 -1.59
CA ALA A 15 -41.64 -10.01 -0.61
C ALA A 15 -40.16 -9.61 -0.87
N LEU A 16 -39.37 -10.49 -1.48
CA LEU A 16 -37.97 -10.23 -1.81
C LEU A 16 -37.78 -9.34 -3.06
N ILE A 17 -38.75 -9.29 -3.97
CA ILE A 17 -38.67 -8.45 -5.18
C ILE A 17 -38.95 -6.97 -4.87
N LEU A 18 -39.67 -6.68 -3.76
CA LEU A 18 -40.01 -5.32 -3.34
C LEU A 18 -38.95 -4.64 -2.45
N ALA A 19 -37.94 -5.37 -1.96
CA ALA A 19 -36.87 -4.83 -1.12
C ALA A 19 -35.63 -4.37 -1.91
N LEU A 20 -35.64 -4.46 -3.25
CA LEU A 20 -34.50 -4.19 -4.13
C LEU A 20 -34.66 -2.93 -5.02
N MET A 21 -35.44 -1.94 -4.58
CA MET A 21 -35.50 -0.63 -5.27
C MET A 21 -34.70 0.43 -4.48
N PRO A 22 -33.68 1.08 -5.07
CA PRO A 22 -33.09 2.27 -4.50
C PRO A 22 -33.99 3.48 -4.81
N ALA A 23 -34.49 4.14 -3.76
CA ALA A 23 -35.16 5.43 -3.89
C ALA A 23 -34.12 6.56 -3.76
N SER A 24 -34.00 7.37 -4.81
CA SER A 24 -33.20 8.59 -4.88
C SER A 24 -34.09 9.79 -5.22
N ALA A 25 -33.62 10.99 -4.80
CA ALA A 25 -34.19 12.37 -4.91
C ALA A 25 -34.99 12.86 -3.68
N GLY A 26 -34.86 14.09 -3.15
CA GLY A 26 -34.02 15.26 -3.48
C GLY A 26 -34.58 16.55 -2.81
N LEU A 27 -33.68 17.53 -2.56
CA LEU A 27 -33.82 19.02 -2.46
C LEU A 27 -34.58 19.69 -1.27
N ALA A 28 -33.87 20.52 -0.48
CA ALA A 28 -33.90 22.03 -0.38
C ALA A 28 -35.01 22.57 0.58
N GLU A 29 -34.91 23.64 1.39
CA GLU A 29 -34.24 24.95 1.31
C GLU A 29 -34.43 25.72 2.67
N ASN A 30 -33.76 26.89 2.83
CA ASN A 30 -33.87 28.01 3.82
C ASN A 30 -32.64 28.18 4.74
N GLY A 31 -31.96 29.33 4.89
CA GLY A 31 -32.18 30.70 4.39
C GLY A 31 -31.94 31.75 5.51
N GLY A 32 -31.03 32.70 5.28
CA GLY A 32 -30.85 33.96 6.04
C GLY A 32 -29.57 34.02 6.89
N GLY A 33 -28.70 35.02 6.86
CA GLY A 33 -28.73 36.38 6.31
C GLY A 33 -28.09 37.34 7.34
N GLY A 34 -26.96 37.98 7.03
CA GLY A 34 -26.31 38.97 7.91
C GLY A 34 -25.13 39.69 7.24
N GLN A 35 -25.22 41.01 7.15
CA GLN A 35 -24.30 41.94 6.46
C GLN A 35 -23.01 42.30 7.24
N PRO A 36 -21.99 42.89 6.57
CA PRO A 36 -20.60 42.95 7.02
C PRO A 36 -20.21 44.28 7.70
N SER A 37 -19.08 44.28 8.41
CA SER A 37 -18.44 45.49 8.96
C SER A 37 -17.00 45.65 8.47
N ASP A 38 -16.75 46.75 7.77
CA ASP A 38 -15.47 47.23 7.24
C ASP A 38 -14.36 47.38 8.30
N GLN A 39 -13.17 46.83 8.04
CA GLN A 39 -11.89 47.40 8.52
C GLN A 39 -10.78 47.28 7.48
N LYS A 40 -10.27 48.43 7.05
CA LYS A 40 -9.13 48.61 6.14
C LYS A 40 -7.82 48.18 6.80
N GLN A 41 -7.02 47.35 6.13
CA GLN A 41 -5.60 47.15 6.42
C GLN A 41 -4.71 47.60 5.25
N SER A 42 -3.61 48.23 5.64
CA SER A 42 -2.62 48.93 4.82
C SER A 42 -1.54 48.00 4.27
N SER A 43 -1.20 48.17 3.00
CA SER A 43 -0.12 47.46 2.30
C SER A 43 1.28 47.96 2.66
N TYR A 44 2.23 47.03 2.81
CA TYR A 44 3.66 47.29 2.72
C TYR A 44 4.24 46.46 1.56
N ALA A 45 4.90 47.15 0.63
CA ALA A 45 5.53 46.57 -0.55
C ALA A 45 6.94 46.06 -0.23
N ALA A 46 7.27 44.84 -0.67
CA ALA A 46 8.62 44.27 -0.63
C ALA A 46 9.25 44.30 -2.04
N GLY A 47 10.53 44.65 -2.10
CA GLY A 47 11.29 44.89 -3.32
C GLY A 47 11.89 43.63 -3.95
N ASN A 48 11.99 43.69 -5.29
CA ASN A 48 12.47 42.65 -6.20
C ASN A 48 13.89 42.14 -5.92
N GLN A 49 14.03 40.82 -5.79
CA GLN A 49 15.18 40.05 -6.28
C GLN A 49 14.65 38.82 -7.03
N GLU A 50 15.22 38.52 -8.20
CA GLU A 50 14.75 37.47 -9.11
C GLU A 50 14.90 36.06 -8.51
N PRO A 51 13.85 35.21 -8.52
CA PRO A 51 13.95 33.82 -8.07
C PRO A 51 14.69 32.95 -9.09
N VAL A 52 15.58 32.09 -8.59
CA VAL A 52 16.10 30.95 -9.35
C VAL A 52 14.95 29.95 -9.48
N SER A 53 14.42 29.76 -10.68
CA SER A 53 13.33 28.82 -10.94
C SER A 53 13.84 27.38 -10.85
N VAL A 54 13.59 26.70 -9.73
CA VAL A 54 13.46 25.24 -9.75
C VAL A 54 12.04 24.98 -10.20
N ASN A 55 11.88 24.70 -11.49
CA ASN A 55 10.65 24.07 -11.95
C ASN A 55 10.53 22.74 -11.22
N ALA A 56 9.40 22.51 -10.56
CA ALA A 56 8.92 21.18 -10.19
C ALA A 56 8.45 20.40 -11.44
N ASP A 57 9.14 20.61 -12.58
CA ASP A 57 9.14 19.64 -13.64
C ASP A 57 9.77 18.38 -13.04
N HIS A 58 9.19 17.24 -13.41
CA HIS A 58 9.59 15.88 -13.14
C HIS A 58 11.11 15.74 -12.87
N THR A 59 11.50 14.77 -12.03
CA THR A 59 12.88 14.25 -12.00
C THR A 59 13.56 14.50 -13.34
N ASP A 60 14.73 15.15 -13.38
CA ASP A 60 15.31 15.66 -14.65
C ASP A 60 15.41 14.57 -15.77
N GLU A 61 15.18 13.29 -15.45
CA GLU A 61 14.99 12.19 -16.39
C GLU A 61 13.54 11.99 -16.90
N PRO A 62 13.33 11.86 -18.23
CA PRO A 62 12.03 11.55 -18.84
C PRO A 62 11.55 10.11 -18.58
N TYR A 63 10.30 9.79 -18.92
CA TYR A 63 9.85 8.39 -18.97
C TYR A 63 10.48 7.66 -20.16
N PHE A 64 10.64 6.33 -20.05
CA PHE A 64 11.25 5.52 -21.10
C PHE A 64 10.62 5.72 -22.48
N HIS A 65 9.29 5.77 -22.59
CA HIS A 65 8.63 5.93 -23.89
C HIS A 65 8.93 7.29 -24.54
N GLU A 66 9.09 8.36 -23.75
CA GLU A 66 9.45 9.69 -24.24
C GLU A 66 10.88 9.67 -24.77
N LYS A 67 11.80 9.10 -23.98
CA LYS A 67 13.21 8.96 -24.37
C LYS A 67 13.38 8.07 -25.61
N LEU A 68 12.64 6.97 -25.69
CA LEU A 68 12.62 6.08 -26.83
C LEU A 68 12.10 6.79 -28.09
N ALA A 69 11.05 7.61 -27.96
CA ALA A 69 10.54 8.40 -29.06
C ALA A 69 11.57 9.44 -29.54
N GLU A 70 12.26 10.12 -28.63
CA GLU A 70 13.36 11.04 -28.93
C GLU A 70 14.52 10.33 -29.67
N TRP A 71 14.93 9.15 -29.20
CA TRP A 71 15.96 8.34 -29.85
C TRP A 71 15.54 7.89 -31.25
N LYS A 72 14.31 7.39 -31.42
CA LYS A 72 13.78 7.01 -32.74
C LYS A 72 13.72 8.21 -33.69
N GLN A 73 13.32 9.39 -33.20
CA GLN A 73 13.31 10.63 -33.99
C GLN A 73 14.72 11.10 -34.39
N SER A 74 15.73 10.85 -33.56
CA SER A 74 17.14 11.13 -33.86
C SER A 74 17.84 10.04 -34.69
N GLY A 75 17.09 9.03 -35.15
CA GLY A 75 17.58 8.00 -36.08
C GLY A 75 18.09 6.72 -35.41
N ALA A 76 17.82 6.51 -34.13
CA ALA A 76 18.08 5.24 -33.48
C ALA A 76 17.24 4.12 -34.13
N SER A 77 17.89 2.99 -34.41
CA SER A 77 17.28 1.84 -35.10
C SER A 77 17.42 0.58 -34.26
N THR A 78 16.41 -0.28 -34.33
CA THR A 78 16.45 -1.66 -33.82
C THR A 78 16.97 -2.64 -34.88
N ASP A 79 17.10 -2.21 -36.15
CA ASP A 79 17.62 -3.01 -37.26
C ASP A 79 19.15 -3.03 -37.26
N HIS A 80 19.72 -3.79 -36.33
CA HIS A 80 21.14 -4.11 -36.27
C HIS A 80 21.37 -5.53 -35.75
N ASN A 81 22.60 -6.02 -35.89
CA ASN A 81 23.02 -7.33 -35.37
C ASN A 81 24.17 -7.24 -34.35
N GLY A 82 24.46 -6.02 -33.87
CA GLY A 82 25.43 -5.82 -32.79
C GLY A 82 25.07 -6.60 -31.54
N SER A 83 26.07 -7.27 -30.95
CA SER A 83 25.95 -8.03 -29.70
C SER A 83 27.19 -7.79 -28.83
N ILE A 84 26.97 -7.58 -27.53
CA ILE A 84 28.02 -7.30 -26.55
C ILE A 84 27.83 -8.29 -25.40
N VAL A 85 28.83 -9.14 -25.16
CA VAL A 85 28.86 -10.03 -24.00
C VAL A 85 29.78 -9.42 -22.96
N VAL A 86 29.26 -9.14 -21.77
CA VAL A 86 30.03 -8.54 -20.66
C VAL A 86 30.56 -9.67 -19.78
N PRO A 87 31.89 -9.85 -19.66
CA PRO A 87 32.45 -10.81 -18.73
C PRO A 87 32.19 -10.34 -17.30
N VAL A 88 31.31 -11.04 -16.57
CA VAL A 88 30.86 -10.61 -15.23
C VAL A 88 32.01 -10.51 -14.21
N ALA A 89 33.10 -11.22 -14.45
CA ALA A 89 34.30 -11.18 -13.61
C ALA A 89 35.21 -9.96 -13.86
N ASP A 90 35.08 -9.30 -15.01
CA ASP A 90 35.93 -8.19 -15.43
C ASP A 90 35.27 -6.83 -15.17
N TYR A 91 34.76 -6.63 -13.95
CA TYR A 91 34.22 -5.33 -13.55
C TYR A 91 35.34 -4.30 -13.38
N ALA A 92 35.07 -3.05 -13.77
CA ALA A 92 36.03 -1.95 -13.74
C ALA A 92 36.11 -1.28 -12.35
N ARG A 93 34.96 -1.09 -11.70
CA ARG A 93 34.85 -0.43 -10.39
C ARG A 93 33.69 -1.01 -9.57
N THR A 94 33.75 -0.81 -8.26
CA THR A 94 32.68 -1.13 -7.31
C THR A 94 32.54 0.00 -6.28
N SER A 95 31.45 0.02 -5.52
CA SER A 95 31.37 0.80 -4.28
C SER A 95 32.46 0.37 -3.29
N GLU A 96 32.91 1.28 -2.42
CA GLU A 96 34.06 1.06 -1.51
C GLU A 96 33.90 -0.17 -0.59
N GLN A 97 32.67 -0.48 -0.19
CA GLN A 97 32.34 -1.61 0.69
C GLN A 97 31.56 -2.71 -0.04
N ALA A 98 31.77 -2.88 -1.35
CA ALA A 98 31.03 -3.89 -2.13
C ALA A 98 31.40 -5.32 -1.70
N HIS A 99 30.38 -6.14 -1.42
CA HIS A 99 30.55 -7.54 -1.00
C HIS A 99 30.44 -8.48 -2.20
N VAL A 100 31.48 -8.52 -3.03
CA VAL A 100 31.51 -9.25 -4.30
C VAL A 100 32.67 -10.23 -4.34
N GLN A 101 32.42 -11.43 -4.87
CA GLN A 101 33.47 -12.42 -5.16
C GLN A 101 33.16 -13.18 -6.45
N ILE A 102 34.20 -13.73 -7.08
CA ILE A 102 34.03 -14.68 -8.19
C ILE A 102 34.06 -16.11 -7.63
N ALA A 103 32.97 -16.84 -7.82
CA ALA A 103 32.78 -18.15 -7.21
C ALA A 103 32.15 -19.16 -8.18
N THR A 104 32.01 -20.40 -7.70
CA THR A 104 31.14 -21.41 -8.31
C THR A 104 29.83 -21.45 -7.52
N VAL A 105 28.72 -21.16 -8.19
CA VAL A 105 27.38 -21.16 -7.58
C VAL A 105 26.49 -22.14 -8.34
N ASP A 106 25.89 -23.09 -7.64
CA ASP A 106 25.07 -24.17 -8.20
C ASP A 106 25.73 -24.89 -9.39
N GLY A 107 27.02 -25.19 -9.25
CA GLY A 107 27.82 -25.88 -10.27
C GLY A 107 28.27 -25.03 -11.46
N LYS A 108 27.86 -23.76 -11.54
CA LYS A 108 28.33 -22.81 -12.58
C LYS A 108 29.53 -22.02 -12.06
N ALA A 109 30.68 -22.17 -12.70
CA ALA A 109 31.92 -21.46 -12.36
C ALA A 109 31.99 -20.07 -12.99
N GLY A 110 32.87 -19.19 -12.46
CA GLY A 110 33.08 -17.85 -13.00
C GLY A 110 31.91 -16.89 -12.77
N VAL A 111 31.15 -17.14 -11.72
CA VAL A 111 29.96 -16.37 -11.35
C VAL A 111 30.35 -15.22 -10.44
N LEU A 112 29.80 -14.04 -10.69
CA LEU A 112 29.85 -12.92 -9.76
C LEU A 112 28.81 -13.17 -8.64
N ASP A 113 29.26 -13.58 -7.47
CA ASP A 113 28.42 -13.77 -6.29
C ASP A 113 28.41 -12.47 -5.47
N TRP A 114 27.29 -11.76 -5.50
CA TRP A 114 27.13 -10.43 -4.91
C TRP A 114 26.27 -10.48 -3.64
N ARG A 115 26.93 -10.35 -2.48
CA ARG A 115 26.36 -10.48 -1.12
C ARG A 115 26.05 -9.12 -0.50
N VAL A 116 25.35 -8.29 -1.27
CA VAL A 116 24.89 -6.95 -0.92
C VAL A 116 24.42 -6.86 0.54
N GLN A 117 24.99 -5.93 1.32
CA GLN A 117 24.57 -5.63 2.70
C GLN A 117 23.76 -4.32 2.80
N SER A 118 24.03 -3.36 1.92
CA SER A 118 23.37 -2.06 1.84
C SER A 118 23.18 -1.65 0.37
N SER A 119 23.11 -0.36 0.03
CA SER A 119 23.09 0.04 -1.39
C SER A 119 24.50 -0.01 -1.96
N GLU A 120 24.77 -1.05 -2.77
CA GLU A 120 26.08 -1.30 -3.40
C GLU A 120 25.97 -1.20 -4.92
N TRP A 121 27.09 -0.92 -5.60
CA TRP A 121 27.12 -0.89 -7.07
C TRP A 121 28.38 -1.54 -7.65
N ILE A 122 28.24 -2.03 -8.88
CA ILE A 122 29.30 -2.63 -9.72
C ILE A 122 29.21 -2.01 -11.11
N GLU A 123 30.36 -1.68 -11.69
CA GLU A 123 30.45 -1.01 -12.99
C GLU A 123 31.35 -1.76 -13.96
N TYR A 124 30.91 -1.81 -15.22
CA TYR A 124 31.56 -2.47 -16.34
C TYR A 124 31.90 -1.45 -17.44
N GLU A 125 33.03 -1.64 -18.10
CA GLU A 125 33.33 -0.95 -19.36
C GLU A 125 32.84 -1.78 -20.55
N LEU A 126 32.13 -1.14 -21.47
CA LEU A 126 31.58 -1.73 -22.69
C LEU A 126 32.25 -1.10 -23.90
N ASN A 127 32.43 -1.88 -24.97
CA ASN A 127 32.85 -1.36 -26.28
C ASN A 127 31.79 -1.70 -27.33
N VAL A 128 31.12 -0.67 -27.82
CA VAL A 128 30.04 -0.77 -28.79
C VAL A 128 30.61 -0.55 -30.20
N THR A 129 30.35 -1.47 -31.12
CA THR A 129 30.89 -1.38 -32.50
C THR A 129 29.88 -0.83 -33.50
N GLN A 130 28.59 -0.93 -33.21
CA GLN A 130 27.50 -0.53 -34.10
C GLN A 130 26.51 0.33 -33.31
N ALA A 131 26.05 1.43 -33.92
CA ALA A 131 25.02 2.25 -33.31
C ALA A 131 23.67 1.52 -33.35
N GLY A 132 22.87 1.61 -32.29
CA GLY A 132 21.57 0.96 -32.25
C GLY A 132 20.88 1.06 -30.90
N LEU A 133 19.60 0.67 -30.87
CA LEU A 133 18.85 0.45 -29.64
C LEU A 133 19.15 -0.95 -29.12
N TYR A 134 19.71 -1.06 -27.91
CA TYR A 134 20.10 -2.33 -27.31
C TYR A 134 19.21 -2.67 -26.13
N GLN A 135 18.82 -3.94 -26.03
CA GLN A 135 18.22 -4.54 -24.84
C GLN A 135 19.29 -5.25 -24.02
N ILE A 136 19.23 -5.09 -22.70
CA ILE A 136 20.12 -5.78 -21.77
C ILE A 136 19.44 -7.05 -21.28
N HIS A 137 20.12 -8.18 -21.46
CA HIS A 137 19.73 -9.49 -20.94
C HIS A 137 20.68 -9.87 -19.81
N MET A 138 20.12 -10.39 -18.73
CA MET A 138 20.90 -10.82 -17.58
C MET A 138 20.57 -12.25 -17.19
N THR A 139 21.62 -13.06 -17.03
CA THR A 139 21.51 -14.41 -16.47
C THR A 139 21.93 -14.38 -15.01
N TYR A 140 20.96 -14.50 -14.11
CA TYR A 140 21.13 -14.32 -12.69
C TYR A 140 20.51 -15.46 -11.88
N ARG A 141 20.84 -15.49 -10.60
CA ARG A 141 20.26 -16.37 -9.59
C ARG A 141 20.03 -15.56 -8.31
N PRO A 142 18.78 -15.40 -7.85
CA PRO A 142 18.50 -14.86 -6.52
C PRO A 142 19.24 -15.64 -5.43
N VAL A 143 19.70 -14.97 -4.37
CA VAL A 143 20.13 -15.67 -3.16
C VAL A 143 18.89 -16.17 -2.42
N THR A 144 18.87 -17.46 -2.13
CA THR A 144 17.76 -18.18 -1.48
C THR A 144 18.17 -18.52 -0.04
N ASP A 145 17.64 -17.79 0.94
CA ASP A 145 17.73 -18.09 2.38
C ASP A 145 16.39 -17.76 3.07
N GLU A 146 16.17 -18.26 4.29
CA GLU A 146 14.87 -18.15 4.97
C GLU A 146 14.42 -16.70 5.23
N ASN A 147 15.35 -15.75 5.30
CA ASN A 147 15.09 -14.36 5.68
C ASN A 147 14.95 -13.42 4.46
N ARG A 148 15.33 -13.85 3.25
CA ARG A 148 15.40 -12.99 2.06
C ARG A 148 14.38 -13.36 0.99
N LYS A 149 13.19 -12.80 1.13
CA LYS A 149 12.03 -13.02 0.23
C LYS A 149 11.62 -11.80 -0.59
N ARG A 150 12.37 -10.69 -0.48
CA ARG A 150 12.06 -9.42 -1.14
C ARG A 150 12.32 -9.49 -2.65
N PRO A 151 11.57 -8.73 -3.46
CA PRO A 151 11.89 -8.52 -4.88
C PRO A 151 13.28 -7.91 -5.03
N ILE A 152 14.02 -8.35 -6.05
CA ILE A 152 15.31 -7.74 -6.38
C ILE A 152 15.04 -6.57 -7.32
N LEU A 153 15.42 -5.37 -6.91
CA LEU A 153 15.34 -4.16 -7.71
C LEU A 153 16.76 -3.66 -8.04
N LEU A 154 17.02 -3.44 -9.32
CA LEU A 154 18.26 -2.85 -9.81
C LEU A 154 18.03 -1.40 -10.24
N ASN A 155 18.98 -0.53 -9.91
CA ASN A 155 19.18 0.72 -10.64
C ASN A 155 20.30 0.49 -11.67
N VAL A 156 20.02 0.82 -12.92
CA VAL A 156 20.92 0.66 -14.06
C VAL A 156 21.22 2.01 -14.68
N THR A 157 22.50 2.37 -14.70
CA THR A 157 22.97 3.61 -15.33
C THR A 157 23.92 3.31 -16.47
N LEU A 158 23.80 4.11 -17.53
CA LEU A 158 24.68 4.11 -18.69
C LEU A 158 25.42 5.46 -18.71
N ASP A 159 26.74 5.42 -18.85
CA ASP A 159 27.61 6.60 -18.86
C ASP A 159 27.38 7.54 -17.65
N GLY A 160 27.09 6.94 -16.49
CA GLY A 160 26.91 7.64 -15.22
C GLY A 160 25.54 8.31 -15.02
N LYS A 161 24.57 8.07 -15.89
CA LYS A 161 23.22 8.64 -15.80
C LYS A 161 22.12 7.59 -15.96
N ASN A 162 20.95 7.88 -15.38
CA ASN A 162 19.70 7.24 -15.76
C ASN A 162 19.17 8.00 -16.99
N ASP A 163 18.98 7.35 -18.13
CA ASP A 163 18.41 8.02 -19.31
C ASP A 163 16.90 8.23 -19.19
N PHE A 164 16.26 7.45 -18.32
CA PHE A 164 14.83 7.48 -18.07
C PHE A 164 14.50 6.90 -16.67
N ILE A 165 13.38 7.30 -16.09
CA ILE A 165 13.02 7.01 -14.70
C ILE A 165 12.97 5.50 -14.39
N GLU A 166 12.49 4.67 -15.31
CA GLU A 166 12.33 3.22 -15.08
C GLU A 166 13.66 2.47 -14.97
N SER A 167 14.76 3.05 -15.44
CA SER A 167 16.10 2.48 -15.25
C SER A 167 16.53 2.46 -13.78
N LYS A 168 15.84 3.21 -12.90
CA LYS A 168 16.10 3.26 -11.46
C LYS A 168 15.52 2.07 -10.69
N SER A 169 14.54 1.38 -11.26
CA SER A 169 13.80 0.31 -10.59
C SER A 169 13.47 -0.82 -11.56
N ILE A 170 14.51 -1.50 -12.04
CA ILE A 170 14.39 -2.68 -12.88
C ILE A 170 14.16 -3.90 -11.98
N SER A 171 13.05 -4.60 -12.18
CA SER A 171 12.72 -5.77 -11.37
C SER A 171 13.37 -7.04 -11.91
N LEU A 172 13.94 -7.84 -11.02
CA LEU A 172 14.32 -9.22 -11.29
C LEU A 172 13.46 -10.17 -10.47
N ASP A 173 12.86 -11.13 -11.16
CA ASP A 173 11.93 -12.07 -10.56
C ASP A 173 12.64 -13.11 -9.69
N ARG A 174 11.92 -13.54 -8.65
CA ARG A 174 12.15 -14.81 -7.95
C ARG A 174 11.12 -15.82 -8.46
N ARG A 175 11.37 -17.11 -8.30
CA ARG A 175 10.39 -18.16 -8.62
C ARG A 175 9.93 -18.85 -7.35
N TRP A 176 8.62 -18.87 -7.16
CA TRP A 176 7.97 -19.47 -6.00
C TRP A 176 7.08 -20.63 -6.44
N LYS A 177 6.95 -21.67 -5.63
CA LYS A 177 6.03 -22.78 -5.88
C LYS A 177 5.22 -23.10 -4.63
N ASP A 178 3.91 -23.19 -4.77
CA ASP A 178 3.04 -23.70 -3.72
C ASP A 178 3.10 -25.24 -3.66
N PRO A 179 2.98 -25.85 -2.47
CA PRO A 179 2.99 -27.30 -2.32
C PRO A 179 1.86 -27.97 -3.10
N ASP A 180 2.17 -29.05 -3.82
CA ASP A 180 1.21 -29.80 -4.64
C ASP A 180 0.03 -30.38 -3.82
N LYS A 181 0.21 -30.54 -2.50
CA LYS A 181 -0.80 -31.03 -1.57
C LYS A 181 -0.97 -30.08 -0.39
N LEU A 182 -2.15 -29.44 -0.32
CA LEU A 182 -2.50 -28.53 0.76
C LEU A 182 -2.93 -29.28 2.04
N SER A 183 -2.47 -28.77 3.18
CA SER A 183 -2.91 -29.20 4.50
C SER A 183 -4.39 -28.88 4.75
N LEU A 184 -5.00 -29.61 5.68
CA LEU A 184 -6.39 -29.40 6.08
C LEU A 184 -6.44 -29.00 7.56
N ASP A 185 -7.34 -28.09 7.90
CA ASP A 185 -7.65 -27.74 9.29
C ASP A 185 -8.50 -28.84 9.98
N ALA A 186 -8.81 -28.63 11.27
CA ALA A 186 -9.66 -29.54 12.05
C ALA A 186 -11.08 -29.72 11.45
N HIS A 187 -11.54 -28.76 10.65
CA HIS A 187 -12.82 -28.80 9.96
C HIS A 187 -12.71 -29.46 8.57
N GLY A 188 -11.53 -29.87 8.12
CA GLY A 188 -11.30 -30.44 6.80
C GLY A 188 -11.36 -29.41 5.66
N ASP A 189 -11.25 -28.13 5.98
CA ASP A 189 -11.07 -26.98 5.09
C ASP A 189 -9.57 -26.85 4.74
N GLN A 190 -9.24 -26.44 3.52
CA GLN A 190 -7.82 -26.30 3.13
C GLN A 190 -7.18 -25.09 3.80
N ILE A 191 -5.99 -25.31 4.33
CA ILE A 191 -5.10 -24.27 4.84
C ILE A 191 -4.40 -23.60 3.66
N ARG A 192 -4.14 -22.28 3.76
CA ARG A 192 -3.45 -21.54 2.70
C ARG A 192 -2.02 -22.10 2.55
N PRO A 193 -1.55 -22.43 1.33
CA PRO A 193 -0.16 -22.85 1.14
C PRO A 193 0.82 -21.73 1.48
N VAL A 194 1.96 -22.11 2.05
CA VAL A 194 3.18 -21.30 2.05
C VAL A 194 3.98 -21.68 0.80
N ALA A 195 4.32 -20.70 -0.03
CA ALA A 195 5.12 -20.94 -1.23
C ALA A 195 6.61 -21.07 -0.88
N GLU A 196 7.29 -22.02 -1.50
CA GLU A 196 8.73 -22.22 -1.38
C GLU A 196 9.47 -21.43 -2.48
N ASP A 197 10.59 -20.79 -2.14
CA ASP A 197 11.47 -20.16 -3.13
C ASP A 197 12.24 -21.26 -3.87
N ILE A 198 11.88 -21.47 -5.14
CA ILE A 198 12.50 -22.44 -6.05
C ILE A 198 13.41 -21.74 -7.08
N SER A 199 13.87 -20.53 -6.78
CA SER A 199 14.73 -19.77 -7.68
C SER A 199 16.02 -20.51 -7.99
N GLY A 200 16.24 -20.73 -9.29
CA GLY A 200 17.50 -21.20 -9.85
C GLY A 200 18.10 -20.16 -10.79
N TRP A 201 19.01 -20.61 -11.64
CA TRP A 201 19.51 -19.80 -12.75
C TRP A 201 18.39 -19.47 -13.74
N MET A 202 18.24 -18.19 -14.06
CA MET A 202 17.29 -17.71 -15.05
C MET A 202 17.88 -16.57 -15.87
N THR A 203 17.38 -16.41 -17.09
CA THR A 203 17.75 -15.32 -17.99
C THR A 203 16.53 -14.48 -18.24
N THR A 204 16.65 -13.16 -18.09
CA THR A 204 15.58 -12.20 -18.38
C THR A 204 16.13 -10.99 -19.11
N ALA A 205 15.31 -10.39 -19.97
CA ALA A 205 15.55 -9.06 -20.49
C ALA A 205 15.14 -8.03 -19.44
N LEU A 206 15.93 -6.97 -19.25
CA LEU A 206 15.65 -5.97 -18.24
C LEU A 206 14.37 -5.19 -18.60
N ARG A 207 13.46 -5.11 -17.63
CA ARG A 207 12.12 -4.51 -17.76
C ARG A 207 11.84 -3.58 -16.60
N ASP A 208 10.92 -2.64 -16.80
CA ASP A 208 10.42 -1.80 -15.73
C ASP A 208 9.72 -2.64 -14.64
N ALA A 209 9.75 -2.22 -13.38
CA ALA A 209 9.13 -2.97 -12.28
C ALA A 209 7.59 -3.01 -12.29
N GLY A 210 6.93 -2.15 -13.08
CA GLY A 210 5.47 -1.99 -13.08
C GLY A 210 4.73 -2.81 -14.14
N GLY A 211 5.43 -3.39 -15.11
CA GLY A 211 4.83 -3.95 -16.33
C GLY A 211 4.25 -2.87 -17.24
N ALA A 212 4.86 -1.69 -17.22
CA ALA A 212 4.47 -0.50 -17.95
C ALA A 212 4.70 -0.61 -19.46
N TYR A 213 5.65 -1.43 -19.90
CA TYR A 213 6.00 -1.56 -21.31
C TYR A 213 5.87 -2.99 -21.82
N VAL A 214 5.52 -3.09 -23.10
CA VAL A 214 5.42 -4.36 -23.83
C VAL A 214 6.79 -4.97 -24.04
N GLU A 215 7.70 -4.17 -24.58
CA GLU A 215 9.07 -4.54 -24.90
C GLU A 215 9.97 -4.38 -23.66
N PRO A 216 11.07 -5.14 -23.55
CA PRO A 216 12.15 -4.82 -22.62
C PRO A 216 12.66 -3.39 -22.79
N LEU A 217 13.26 -2.84 -21.73
CA LEU A 217 13.86 -1.51 -21.78
C LEU A 217 15.01 -1.49 -22.79
N GLU A 218 15.10 -0.39 -23.55
CA GLU A 218 16.08 -0.20 -24.61
C GLU A 218 17.00 0.98 -24.29
N TRP A 219 18.27 0.89 -24.67
CA TRP A 219 19.23 1.99 -24.56
C TRP A 219 19.85 2.29 -25.92
N PHE A 220 19.86 3.57 -26.30
CA PHE A 220 20.53 3.97 -27.53
C PHE A 220 22.04 4.09 -27.31
N LEU A 221 22.81 3.19 -27.91
CA LEU A 221 24.26 3.18 -27.82
C LEU A 221 24.90 3.60 -29.14
N GLN A 222 25.97 4.39 -29.03
CA GLN A 222 26.79 4.83 -30.16
C GLN A 222 28.07 4.00 -30.23
N PRO A 223 28.77 3.95 -31.38
CA PRO A 223 30.05 3.28 -31.45
C PRO A 223 31.07 3.96 -30.53
N GLY A 224 31.72 3.19 -29.66
CA GLY A 224 32.69 3.72 -28.70
C GLY A 224 32.68 3.00 -27.36
N LYS A 225 33.40 3.60 -26.39
CA LYS A 225 33.43 3.13 -25.01
C LYS A 225 32.25 3.68 -24.24
N HIS A 226 31.59 2.81 -23.48
CA HIS A 226 30.49 3.14 -22.58
C HIS A 226 30.74 2.52 -21.21
N THR A 227 30.07 3.03 -20.17
CA THR A 227 30.06 2.40 -18.85
C THR A 227 28.65 1.94 -18.47
N LEU A 228 28.52 0.69 -18.04
CA LEU A 228 27.28 0.13 -17.48
C LEU A 228 27.47 -0.07 -15.99
N ARG A 229 26.66 0.58 -15.16
CA ARG A 229 26.66 0.37 -13.72
C ARG A 229 25.33 -0.22 -13.26
N LEU A 230 25.44 -1.29 -12.47
CA LEU A 230 24.34 -1.94 -11.78
C LEU A 230 24.45 -1.62 -10.30
N THR A 231 23.36 -1.15 -9.70
CA THR A 231 23.23 -0.89 -8.26
C THR A 231 22.14 -1.79 -7.72
N SER A 232 22.41 -2.49 -6.62
CA SER A 232 21.44 -3.38 -5.97
C SER A 232 21.40 -3.13 -4.47
N ASN A 233 20.23 -3.36 -3.88
CA ASN A 233 20.04 -3.41 -2.43
C ASN A 233 19.74 -4.85 -1.95
N GLU A 234 19.65 -5.81 -2.87
CA GLU A 234 19.36 -7.22 -2.58
C GLU A 234 20.43 -8.13 -3.19
N PRO A 235 20.83 -9.20 -2.49
CA PRO A 235 21.91 -10.07 -2.96
C PRO A 235 21.45 -11.00 -4.10
N LEU A 236 22.34 -11.20 -5.07
CA LEU A 236 22.14 -12.06 -6.22
C LEU A 236 23.48 -12.56 -6.77
N SER A 237 23.44 -13.65 -7.52
CA SER A 237 24.59 -14.11 -8.31
C SER A 237 24.34 -13.84 -9.79
N ILE A 238 25.33 -13.30 -10.51
CA ILE A 238 25.24 -12.95 -11.93
C ILE A 238 26.27 -13.78 -12.70
N SER A 239 25.83 -14.43 -13.78
CA SER A 239 26.69 -15.28 -14.61
C SER A 239 26.83 -14.82 -16.05
N GLY A 240 26.00 -13.88 -16.49
CA GLY A 240 26.09 -13.29 -17.81
C GLY A 240 25.29 -12.01 -17.91
N ILE A 241 25.84 -11.03 -18.61
CA ILE A 241 25.14 -9.82 -19.03
C ILE A 241 25.43 -9.68 -20.53
N GLU A 242 24.37 -9.58 -21.33
CA GLU A 242 24.45 -9.51 -22.79
C GLU A 242 23.60 -8.34 -23.29
N LEU A 243 24.13 -7.55 -24.22
CA LEU A 243 23.40 -6.50 -24.90
C LEU A 243 23.22 -6.89 -26.36
N GLY A 244 22.00 -6.81 -26.87
CA GLY A 244 21.67 -7.16 -28.25
C GLY A 244 20.54 -6.31 -28.82
N ALA A 245 20.30 -6.44 -30.12
CA ALA A 245 19.15 -5.83 -30.77
C ALA A 245 17.82 -6.40 -30.22
N PRO A 246 16.75 -5.60 -30.13
CA PRO A 246 15.41 -6.05 -29.79
C PRO A 246 14.92 -7.20 -30.67
N ASP A 247 14.23 -8.17 -30.07
CA ASP A 247 13.52 -9.20 -30.80
C ASP A 247 12.36 -8.59 -31.62
N GLN A 248 12.27 -8.94 -32.91
CA GLN A 248 11.14 -8.55 -33.75
C GLN A 248 10.02 -9.60 -33.67
N ILE A 249 8.92 -9.24 -33.03
CA ILE A 249 7.72 -10.09 -32.92
C ILE A 249 6.79 -9.78 -34.09
N GLN A 250 6.41 -10.82 -34.86
CA GLN A 250 5.49 -10.69 -35.98
C GLN A 250 4.02 -10.73 -35.51
N ASP A 251 3.13 -10.07 -36.26
CA ASP A 251 1.68 -10.19 -36.05
C ASP A 251 1.16 -11.59 -36.42
N TYR A 252 0.00 -11.96 -35.87
CA TYR A 252 -0.59 -13.27 -36.15
C TYR A 252 -0.92 -13.46 -37.63
N ALA A 253 -1.25 -12.38 -38.35
CA ALA A 253 -1.54 -12.44 -39.78
C ALA A 253 -0.32 -12.86 -40.63
N ALA A 254 0.89 -12.49 -40.22
CA ALA A 254 2.14 -12.92 -40.82
C ALA A 254 2.52 -14.33 -40.36
N VAL A 255 2.44 -14.61 -39.05
CA VAL A 255 2.77 -15.93 -38.49
C VAL A 255 1.85 -17.02 -39.05
N SER A 256 0.54 -16.77 -39.14
CA SER A 256 -0.44 -17.74 -39.66
C SER A 256 -0.25 -18.07 -41.15
N LYS A 257 0.40 -17.22 -41.95
CA LYS A 257 0.76 -17.57 -43.34
C LYS A 257 1.81 -18.67 -43.37
N SER A 258 2.81 -18.61 -42.48
CA SER A 258 3.81 -19.67 -42.36
C SER A 258 3.16 -21.01 -42.00
N TYR A 259 2.04 -20.98 -41.26
CA TYR A 259 1.33 -22.19 -40.87
C TYR A 259 0.71 -22.94 -42.07
N ALA A 260 0.21 -22.20 -43.05
CA ALA A 260 -0.34 -22.77 -44.28
C ALA A 260 0.73 -23.45 -45.15
N GLU A 261 2.00 -23.06 -45.01
CA GLU A 261 3.13 -23.60 -45.78
C GLU A 261 3.71 -24.89 -45.16
N THR A 262 3.60 -25.07 -43.85
CA THR A 262 4.18 -26.22 -43.12
C THR A 262 3.45 -27.56 -43.31
N ASN A 263 2.24 -27.58 -43.90
CA ASN A 263 1.42 -28.80 -44.10
C ASN A 263 1.16 -29.66 -42.83
N VAL A 264 1.37 -29.12 -41.62
CA VAL A 264 1.07 -29.83 -40.37
C VAL A 264 -0.41 -29.62 -40.04
N GLY A 265 -1.16 -30.72 -39.89
CA GLY A 265 -2.59 -30.68 -39.56
C GLY A 265 -2.87 -30.37 -38.08
N SER A 266 -4.15 -30.40 -37.72
CA SER A 266 -4.55 -30.47 -36.30
C SER A 266 -4.11 -31.80 -35.70
N ALA A 267 -3.65 -31.78 -34.44
CA ALA A 267 -3.37 -33.01 -33.70
C ALA A 267 -4.65 -33.84 -33.48
N GLU A 268 -4.54 -35.17 -33.47
CA GLU A 268 -5.64 -36.10 -33.13
C GLU A 268 -5.61 -36.49 -31.65
N ALA A 269 -5.60 -35.48 -30.77
CA ALA A 269 -5.47 -35.65 -29.32
C ALA A 269 -6.77 -35.31 -28.56
N LYS A 270 -6.88 -35.65 -27.27
CA LYS A 270 -7.95 -35.10 -26.42
C LYS A 270 -7.57 -33.69 -25.95
N PRO A 271 -8.54 -32.80 -25.66
CA PRO A 271 -8.26 -31.53 -25.03
C PRO A 271 -7.57 -31.73 -23.67
N ILE A 272 -6.55 -30.92 -23.40
CA ILE A 272 -5.84 -30.90 -22.12
C ILE A 272 -6.47 -29.81 -21.27
N VAL A 273 -6.73 -30.12 -20.01
CA VAL A 273 -7.30 -29.18 -19.02
C VAL A 273 -6.32 -29.07 -17.86
N ILE A 274 -5.95 -27.85 -17.52
CA ILE A 274 -5.03 -27.52 -16.43
C ILE A 274 -5.81 -26.69 -15.42
N GLU A 275 -5.82 -27.13 -14.16
CA GLU A 275 -6.35 -26.35 -13.03
C GLU A 275 -5.35 -25.21 -12.72
N ALA A 276 -5.83 -23.97 -12.65
CA ALA A 276 -4.98 -22.80 -12.60
C ALA A 276 -4.19 -22.69 -11.29
N GLU A 277 -4.71 -23.21 -10.18
CA GLU A 277 -4.00 -23.28 -8.90
C GLU A 277 -2.81 -24.25 -8.91
N LYS A 278 -2.63 -25.04 -9.98
CA LYS A 278 -1.48 -25.94 -10.17
C LYS A 278 -0.39 -25.30 -11.03
N ALA A 279 -0.12 -24.02 -10.81
CA ALA A 279 1.02 -23.35 -11.44
C ALA A 279 2.33 -24.00 -10.97
N ASP A 280 3.27 -24.24 -11.89
CA ASP A 280 4.59 -24.79 -11.55
C ASP A 280 5.46 -23.76 -10.83
N TRP A 281 5.29 -22.49 -11.21
CA TRP A 281 5.93 -21.38 -10.53
C TRP A 281 5.13 -20.08 -10.68
N LYS A 282 5.34 -19.18 -9.74
CA LYS A 282 4.85 -17.80 -9.71
C LYS A 282 6.01 -16.83 -9.44
N SER A 283 5.98 -15.64 -10.04
CA SER A 283 7.08 -14.65 -9.91
C SER A 283 7.13 -13.98 -8.54
N ASN A 284 6.05 -14.08 -7.75
CA ASN A 284 5.93 -13.46 -6.44
C ASN A 284 5.14 -14.35 -5.49
N SER A 285 5.63 -14.53 -4.25
CA SER A 285 4.97 -15.35 -3.22
C SER A 285 3.56 -14.87 -2.87
N SER A 286 3.31 -13.56 -2.99
CA SER A 286 2.02 -12.93 -2.68
C SER A 286 0.90 -13.23 -3.67
N ILE A 287 1.22 -13.75 -4.87
CA ILE A 287 0.21 -14.28 -5.79
C ILE A 287 -0.38 -15.53 -5.12
N SER A 288 -1.64 -15.43 -4.70
CA SER A 288 -2.28 -16.46 -3.88
C SER A 288 -3.47 -17.11 -4.59
N PHE A 289 -3.93 -18.20 -4.00
CA PHE A 289 -5.17 -18.86 -4.42
C PHE A 289 -6.37 -18.30 -3.67
N LYS A 290 -7.55 -18.49 -4.26
CA LYS A 290 -8.84 -18.15 -3.68
C LYS A 290 -9.78 -19.34 -3.77
N TYR A 291 -10.60 -19.49 -2.73
CA TYR A 291 -11.75 -20.38 -2.76
C TYR A 291 -12.92 -19.70 -3.47
N ASP A 292 -13.42 -20.34 -4.51
CA ASP A 292 -14.67 -20.02 -5.17
C ASP A 292 -15.70 -21.13 -4.94
N SER A 293 -16.94 -20.73 -4.62
CA SER A 293 -17.99 -21.65 -4.22
C SER A 293 -18.92 -22.07 -5.36
N GLU A 294 -18.64 -21.70 -6.62
CA GLU A 294 -19.37 -22.24 -7.76
C GLU A 294 -19.00 -23.72 -7.98
N ILE A 295 -20.01 -24.55 -8.28
CA ILE A 295 -19.84 -26.01 -8.44
C ILE A 295 -18.86 -26.34 -9.57
N GLU A 296 -18.78 -25.51 -10.60
CA GLU A 296 -17.86 -25.71 -11.73
C GLU A 296 -16.41 -25.31 -11.41
N SER A 297 -16.15 -24.58 -10.33
CA SER A 297 -14.78 -24.19 -9.94
C SER A 297 -14.07 -25.36 -9.28
N THR A 298 -13.14 -25.99 -10.00
CA THR A 298 -12.51 -27.26 -9.62
C THR A 298 -11.13 -27.05 -9.01
N PRO A 299 -10.76 -27.76 -7.93
CA PRO A 299 -11.52 -28.78 -7.21
C PRO A 299 -12.63 -28.21 -6.30
N TYR A 300 -13.87 -28.67 -6.49
CA TYR A 300 -15.01 -28.30 -5.65
C TYR A 300 -15.29 -29.36 -4.57
N LYS A 301 -15.55 -28.91 -3.33
CA LYS A 301 -16.09 -29.77 -2.27
C LYS A 301 -17.19 -29.05 -1.49
N ARG A 302 -18.39 -29.61 -1.52
CA ARG A 302 -19.58 -29.01 -0.90
C ARG A 302 -19.37 -28.70 0.58
N GLY A 303 -19.60 -27.43 0.94
CA GLY A 303 -19.50 -26.95 2.32
C GLY A 303 -18.08 -26.97 2.90
N LYS A 304 -17.04 -27.06 2.05
CA LYS A 304 -15.64 -27.00 2.46
C LYS A 304 -14.88 -25.95 1.65
N ILE A 305 -13.91 -25.29 2.28
CA ILE A 305 -12.98 -24.39 1.60
C ILE A 305 -12.00 -25.25 0.81
N ARG A 306 -11.95 -25.06 -0.50
CA ARG A 306 -10.96 -25.64 -1.39
C ARG A 306 -10.38 -24.54 -2.27
N TYR A 307 -9.08 -24.30 -2.18
CA TYR A 307 -8.42 -23.36 -3.08
C TYR A 307 -8.46 -23.97 -4.49
N ASN A 308 -9.17 -23.29 -5.39
CA ASN A 308 -9.54 -23.80 -6.71
C ASN A 308 -9.41 -22.74 -7.80
N THR A 309 -8.94 -21.54 -7.46
CA THR A 309 -8.78 -20.43 -8.41
C THR A 309 -7.59 -19.57 -8.01
N ILE A 310 -6.99 -18.87 -8.96
CA ILE A 310 -6.03 -17.78 -8.71
C ILE A 310 -6.79 -16.56 -8.21
N ASP A 311 -6.31 -15.93 -7.13
CA ASP A 311 -6.89 -14.70 -6.61
C ASP A 311 -6.48 -13.50 -7.50
N GLY A 312 -7.40 -13.05 -8.35
CA GLY A 312 -7.14 -11.92 -9.22
C GLY A 312 -6.83 -10.61 -8.49
N ALA A 313 -7.26 -10.43 -7.24
CA ALA A 313 -6.87 -9.24 -6.47
C ALA A 313 -5.35 -9.24 -6.17
N ARG A 314 -4.80 -10.42 -5.92
CA ARG A 314 -3.38 -10.64 -5.60
C ARG A 314 -2.52 -10.86 -6.85
N TRP A 315 -3.14 -11.20 -7.97
CA TRP A 315 -2.50 -11.25 -9.29
C TRP A 315 -2.91 -10.06 -10.16
N SER A 316 -2.42 -8.86 -9.78
CA SER A 316 -2.91 -7.60 -10.34
C SER A 316 -1.84 -6.55 -10.70
N SER A 317 -0.58 -6.69 -10.32
CA SER A 317 0.44 -5.64 -10.55
C SER A 317 1.87 -6.20 -10.68
N GLY A 318 2.81 -5.33 -11.05
CA GLY A 318 4.26 -5.52 -10.85
C GLY A 318 4.85 -6.71 -11.58
N ASN A 319 4.58 -6.86 -12.89
CA ASN A 319 5.02 -7.99 -13.71
C ASN A 319 4.62 -9.38 -13.17
N GLY A 320 3.63 -9.48 -12.28
CA GLY A 320 3.20 -10.74 -11.69
C GLY A 320 2.91 -11.80 -12.74
N GLU A 321 3.65 -12.90 -12.72
CA GLU A 321 3.60 -13.96 -13.73
C GLU A 321 3.35 -15.33 -13.08
N LEU A 322 2.53 -16.14 -13.75
CA LEU A 322 2.26 -17.53 -13.43
C LEU A 322 2.61 -18.39 -14.66
N SER A 323 3.16 -19.57 -14.43
CA SER A 323 3.49 -20.52 -15.49
C SER A 323 2.95 -21.91 -15.20
N TRP A 324 2.46 -22.56 -16.24
CA TRP A 324 1.95 -23.93 -16.22
C TRP A 324 2.65 -24.77 -17.29
N THR A 325 3.02 -25.98 -16.91
CA THR A 325 3.68 -26.99 -17.72
C THR A 325 2.67 -28.08 -18.03
N PHE A 326 2.68 -28.54 -19.27
CA PHE A 326 1.75 -29.55 -19.73
C PHE A 326 2.36 -30.42 -20.83
N GLU A 327 1.86 -31.64 -20.93
CA GLU A 327 2.31 -32.63 -21.89
C GLU A 327 1.39 -32.66 -23.11
N VAL A 328 1.95 -32.38 -24.27
CA VAL A 328 1.27 -32.44 -25.55
C VAL A 328 1.54 -33.81 -26.20
N PRO A 329 0.51 -34.62 -26.50
CA PRO A 329 0.73 -35.99 -26.99
C PRO A 329 1.19 -36.06 -28.45
N GLU A 330 0.90 -35.05 -29.26
CA GLU A 330 1.21 -34.99 -30.69
C GLU A 330 1.49 -33.54 -31.11
N SER A 331 2.53 -33.32 -31.93
CA SER A 331 2.81 -31.99 -32.45
C SER A 331 1.70 -31.54 -33.41
N GLY A 332 1.27 -30.29 -33.31
CA GLY A 332 0.26 -29.75 -34.22
C GLY A 332 -0.30 -28.41 -33.77
N TYR A 333 -1.36 -27.97 -34.47
CA TYR A 333 -2.05 -26.73 -34.12
C TYR A 333 -3.11 -26.94 -33.04
N TYR A 334 -3.01 -26.14 -32.00
CA TYR A 334 -3.95 -26.06 -30.90
C TYR A 334 -4.56 -24.67 -30.83
N LYS A 335 -5.75 -24.57 -30.25
CA LYS A 335 -6.38 -23.33 -29.85
C LYS A 335 -6.56 -23.33 -28.34
N LEU A 336 -6.46 -22.16 -27.74
CA LEU A 336 -6.43 -22.00 -26.29
C LEU A 336 -7.74 -21.39 -25.79
N GLY A 337 -8.14 -21.82 -24.60
CA GLY A 337 -9.30 -21.30 -23.88
C GLY A 337 -9.01 -21.22 -22.38
N LEU A 338 -9.76 -20.40 -21.67
CA LEU A 338 -9.61 -20.16 -20.24
C LEU A 338 -10.99 -20.06 -19.60
N ARG A 339 -11.10 -20.49 -18.34
CA ARG A 339 -12.20 -20.04 -17.47
C ARG A 339 -11.64 -18.97 -16.54
N ALA A 340 -12.03 -17.73 -16.76
CA ALA A 340 -11.48 -16.57 -16.06
C ALA A 340 -12.60 -15.68 -15.51
N LYS A 341 -12.25 -14.81 -14.57
CA LYS A 341 -13.17 -13.87 -13.92
C LYS A 341 -12.51 -12.50 -13.83
N GLN A 342 -13.11 -11.53 -14.48
CA GLN A 342 -12.68 -10.13 -14.44
C GLN A 342 -13.84 -9.25 -13.99
N ASN A 343 -14.09 -9.20 -12.69
CA ASN A 343 -15.22 -8.48 -12.09
C ASN A 343 -14.80 -7.44 -11.03
N PHE A 344 -13.52 -7.06 -11.01
CA PHE A 344 -12.93 -6.23 -9.95
C PHE A 344 -13.25 -4.74 -10.10
N SER A 345 -13.46 -4.27 -11.32
CA SER A 345 -13.85 -2.89 -11.62
C SER A 345 -14.86 -2.90 -12.77
N SER A 346 -15.90 -2.10 -12.63
CA SER A 346 -17.09 -2.22 -13.46
C SER A 346 -16.78 -1.88 -14.91
N ASN A 347 -17.12 -2.80 -15.81
CA ASN A 347 -16.89 -2.68 -17.25
C ASN A 347 -15.42 -2.53 -17.67
N ARG A 348 -14.46 -2.79 -16.79
CA ARG A 348 -13.02 -2.62 -17.05
C ARG A 348 -12.31 -3.91 -17.46
N SER A 349 -11.51 -3.83 -18.51
CA SER A 349 -10.67 -4.92 -18.97
C SER A 349 -9.38 -5.03 -18.15
N SER A 350 -8.76 -6.21 -18.17
CA SER A 350 -7.37 -6.43 -17.72
C SER A 350 -6.53 -6.92 -18.89
N PHE A 351 -5.21 -6.70 -18.83
CA PHE A 351 -4.30 -7.10 -19.90
C PHE A 351 -3.25 -8.10 -19.40
N ARG A 352 -2.87 -9.05 -20.26
CA ARG A 352 -1.78 -10.00 -19.98
C ARG A 352 -0.86 -10.15 -21.18
N THR A 353 0.43 -10.29 -20.91
CA THR A 353 1.37 -10.88 -21.85
C THR A 353 1.31 -12.39 -21.72
N ILE A 354 1.14 -13.11 -22.83
CA ILE A 354 1.02 -14.57 -22.87
C ILE A 354 2.23 -15.14 -23.62
N ARG A 355 2.92 -16.09 -23.00
CA ARG A 355 4.07 -16.78 -23.60
C ARG A 355 3.81 -18.27 -23.73
N ILE A 356 4.34 -18.86 -24.78
CA ILE A 356 4.39 -20.31 -25.00
C ILE A 356 5.86 -20.69 -25.07
N ASN A 357 6.28 -21.65 -24.23
CA ASN A 357 7.68 -22.09 -24.14
C ASN A 357 8.67 -20.92 -23.90
N GLY A 358 8.25 -19.93 -23.11
CA GLY A 358 9.04 -18.74 -22.77
C GLY A 358 9.08 -17.65 -23.85
N GLN A 359 8.41 -17.84 -25.00
CA GLN A 359 8.39 -16.89 -26.11
C GLN A 359 7.00 -16.30 -26.32
N ILE A 360 6.93 -15.02 -26.72
CA ILE A 360 5.70 -14.40 -27.18
C ILE A 360 5.46 -14.92 -28.61
N PRO A 361 4.38 -15.67 -28.88
CA PRO A 361 4.23 -16.36 -30.16
C PRO A 361 3.92 -15.42 -31.32
N PHE A 362 3.27 -14.28 -31.05
CA PHE A 362 2.94 -13.20 -32.00
C PHE A 362 2.45 -11.96 -31.23
N ALA A 363 2.45 -10.80 -31.88
CA ALA A 363 2.24 -9.48 -31.27
C ALA A 363 0.94 -9.36 -30.46
N GLU A 364 -0.15 -10.00 -30.89
CA GLU A 364 -1.44 -9.94 -30.19
C GLU A 364 -1.41 -10.61 -28.79
N MET A 365 -0.39 -11.41 -28.50
CA MET A 365 -0.16 -11.99 -27.16
C MET A 365 0.67 -11.09 -26.24
N GLU A 366 1.20 -9.97 -26.73
CA GLU A 366 1.91 -9.00 -25.91
C GLU A 366 1.00 -8.33 -24.88
N THR A 367 -0.22 -7.97 -25.30
CA THR A 367 -1.20 -7.26 -24.48
C THR A 367 -2.61 -7.82 -24.69
N TYR A 368 -2.79 -9.13 -24.49
CA TYR A 368 -4.08 -9.76 -24.70
C TYR A 368 -5.13 -9.22 -23.71
N ARG A 369 -6.28 -8.79 -24.24
CA ARG A 369 -7.36 -8.13 -23.48
C ARG A 369 -8.35 -9.13 -22.89
N PHE A 370 -8.56 -9.05 -21.58
CA PHE A 370 -9.58 -9.77 -20.83
C PHE A 370 -10.72 -8.83 -20.45
N PRO A 371 -11.86 -8.84 -21.16
CA PRO A 371 -12.96 -7.92 -20.90
C PRO A 371 -13.68 -8.22 -19.58
N TYR A 372 -14.28 -7.19 -18.96
CA TYR A 372 -15.09 -7.39 -17.75
C TYR A 372 -16.29 -8.31 -17.98
N ALA A 373 -16.48 -9.20 -17.02
CA ALA A 373 -17.63 -10.09 -16.90
C ALA A 373 -18.13 -10.06 -15.46
N SER A 374 -19.44 -10.14 -15.25
CA SER A 374 -20.01 -10.11 -13.89
C SER A 374 -19.68 -11.35 -13.05
N GLY A 375 -19.14 -12.41 -13.66
CA GLY A 375 -18.79 -13.67 -13.02
C GLY A 375 -17.77 -14.46 -13.86
N TRP A 376 -17.64 -15.75 -13.60
CA TRP A 376 -16.78 -16.64 -14.39
C TRP A 376 -17.29 -16.78 -15.83
N GLN A 377 -16.37 -16.67 -16.78
CA GLN A 377 -16.64 -16.76 -18.21
C GLN A 377 -15.60 -17.66 -18.90
N GLY A 378 -16.04 -18.39 -19.91
CA GLY A 378 -15.18 -19.08 -20.86
C GLY A 378 -14.63 -18.11 -21.89
N ILE A 379 -13.34 -17.85 -21.84
CA ILE A 379 -12.62 -16.97 -22.76
C ILE A 379 -11.87 -17.83 -23.77
N LYS A 380 -12.10 -17.59 -25.06
CA LYS A 380 -11.31 -18.18 -26.14
C LYS A 380 -10.21 -17.18 -26.49
N LEU A 381 -8.97 -17.62 -26.64
CA LEU A 381 -7.93 -16.75 -27.19
C LEU A 381 -8.19 -16.58 -28.69
N ALA A 382 -8.68 -15.39 -29.05
CA ALA A 382 -9.24 -15.10 -30.37
C ALA A 382 -9.04 -13.64 -30.74
N ASP A 383 -9.20 -13.34 -32.03
CA ASP A 383 -9.28 -11.97 -32.53
C ASP A 383 -10.60 -11.29 -32.11
N ASP A 384 -10.73 -9.99 -32.43
CA ASP A 384 -11.94 -9.21 -32.13
C ASP A 384 -13.19 -9.71 -32.89
N ASN A 385 -13.04 -10.61 -33.88
CA ASN A 385 -14.14 -11.27 -34.61
C ASN A 385 -14.46 -12.68 -34.05
N GLU A 386 -13.96 -12.99 -32.84
CA GLU A 386 -14.07 -14.29 -32.17
C GLU A 386 -13.45 -15.47 -32.95
N GLN A 387 -12.55 -15.22 -33.90
CA GLN A 387 -11.79 -16.28 -34.58
C GLN A 387 -10.61 -16.72 -33.70
N PRO A 388 -10.54 -18.01 -33.31
CA PRO A 388 -9.49 -18.49 -32.42
C PRO A 388 -8.10 -18.36 -33.04
N TYR A 389 -7.14 -17.89 -32.25
CA TYR A 389 -5.74 -17.99 -32.60
C TYR A 389 -5.26 -19.44 -32.53
N LEU A 390 -4.39 -19.82 -33.46
CA LEU A 390 -3.75 -21.12 -33.50
C LEU A 390 -2.32 -21.03 -32.97
N PHE A 391 -1.94 -22.00 -32.16
CA PHE A 391 -0.64 -22.13 -31.54
C PHE A 391 -0.04 -23.46 -31.96
N TYR A 392 1.17 -23.43 -32.53
CA TYR A 392 1.91 -24.64 -32.82
C TYR A 392 2.56 -25.15 -31.54
N LEU A 393 2.28 -26.40 -31.16
CA LEU A 393 2.88 -27.04 -30.00
C LEU A 393 3.64 -28.29 -30.43
N ASN A 394 4.80 -28.52 -29.81
CA ASN A 394 5.60 -29.72 -30.04
C ASN A 394 5.10 -30.86 -29.16
N LYS A 395 5.18 -32.10 -29.62
CA LYS A 395 4.98 -33.27 -28.76
C LYS A 395 5.95 -33.25 -27.58
N GLY A 396 5.44 -33.51 -26.38
CA GLY A 396 6.18 -33.52 -25.12
C GLY A 396 5.84 -32.31 -24.25
N THR A 397 6.79 -31.94 -23.40
CA THR A 397 6.64 -30.87 -22.43
C THR A 397 6.57 -29.51 -23.11
N ASN A 398 5.52 -28.75 -22.82
CA ASN A 398 5.38 -27.35 -23.21
C ASN A 398 5.00 -26.53 -21.97
N THR A 399 5.24 -25.22 -22.04
CA THR A 399 4.81 -24.27 -21.01
C THR A 399 3.93 -23.18 -21.60
N ILE A 400 3.01 -22.69 -20.77
CA ILE A 400 2.30 -21.44 -20.99
C ILE A 400 2.50 -20.56 -19.76
N SER A 401 2.83 -19.29 -19.95
CA SER A 401 2.87 -18.31 -18.87
C SER A 401 2.03 -17.09 -19.20
N MET A 402 1.54 -16.43 -18.15
CA MET A 402 0.76 -15.20 -18.24
C MET A 402 1.32 -14.20 -17.26
N GLN A 403 1.69 -13.03 -17.77
CA GLN A 403 2.26 -11.93 -17.01
C GLN A 403 1.32 -10.74 -17.00
N VAL A 404 1.18 -10.09 -15.84
CA VAL A 404 0.46 -8.81 -15.72
C VAL A 404 1.17 -7.73 -16.53
N THR A 405 0.42 -6.99 -17.35
CA THR A 405 0.92 -5.80 -18.05
C THR A 405 -0.11 -4.67 -17.96
N GLN A 406 0.37 -3.44 -17.82
CA GLN A 406 -0.41 -2.21 -17.91
C GLN A 406 -0.09 -1.41 -19.17
N ALA A 407 0.74 -1.94 -20.07
CA ALA A 407 1.23 -1.21 -21.24
C ALA A 407 0.15 -0.55 -22.10
N PRO A 408 -1.03 -1.16 -22.34
CA PRO A 408 -2.10 -0.51 -23.09
C PRO A 408 -2.65 0.77 -22.45
N VAL A 409 -2.51 0.93 -21.13
CA VAL A 409 -3.03 2.09 -20.38
C VAL A 409 -1.93 3.02 -19.86
N LYS A 410 -0.66 2.65 -19.99
CA LYS A 410 0.49 3.44 -19.48
C LYS A 410 0.52 4.87 -20.03
N PRO A 411 0.37 5.15 -21.34
CA PRO A 411 0.39 6.53 -21.83
C PRO A 411 -0.68 7.41 -21.18
N MET A 412 -1.86 6.85 -20.91
CA MET A 412 -2.93 7.56 -20.21
C MET A 412 -2.63 7.74 -18.71
N ILE A 413 -1.96 6.78 -18.06
CA ILE A 413 -1.49 6.94 -16.69
C ILE A 413 -0.52 8.13 -16.59
N ASP A 414 0.40 8.26 -17.55
CA ASP A 414 1.39 9.34 -17.57
C ASP A 414 0.76 10.70 -17.78
N GLU A 415 -0.19 10.80 -18.71
CA GLU A 415 -0.96 12.03 -18.90
C GLU A 415 -1.79 12.39 -17.66
N LEU A 416 -2.34 11.40 -16.94
CA LEU A 416 -3.04 11.66 -15.66
C LEU A 416 -2.09 12.11 -14.56
N GLU A 417 -0.87 11.56 -14.47
CA GLU A 417 0.18 12.02 -13.54
C GLU A 417 0.54 13.49 -13.82
N SER A 418 0.66 13.86 -15.10
CA SER A 418 0.86 15.26 -15.51
C SER A 418 -0.34 16.15 -15.16
N ILE A 419 -1.58 15.69 -15.38
CA ILE A 419 -2.80 16.43 -15.00
C ILE A 419 -2.86 16.67 -13.48
N VAL A 420 -2.58 15.65 -12.66
CA VAL A 420 -2.56 15.79 -11.19
C VAL A 420 -1.55 16.84 -10.76
N SER A 421 -0.36 16.83 -11.37
CA SER A 421 0.71 17.80 -11.08
C SER A 421 0.32 19.22 -11.50
N LYS A 422 -0.26 19.38 -12.70
CA LYS A 422 -0.76 20.67 -13.19
C LYS A 422 -1.88 21.23 -12.33
N LEU A 423 -2.85 20.40 -11.93
CA LEU A 423 -3.94 20.82 -11.04
C LEU A 423 -3.41 21.28 -9.68
N MET A 424 -2.35 20.65 -9.18
CA MET A 424 -1.67 21.06 -7.94
C MET A 424 -1.01 22.45 -8.11
N ALA A 425 -0.21 22.64 -9.16
CA ALA A 425 0.43 23.93 -9.46
C ALA A 425 -0.60 25.06 -9.63
N LEU A 426 -1.69 24.81 -10.36
CA LEU A 426 -2.80 25.76 -10.50
C LEU A 426 -3.45 26.06 -9.14
N GLY A 427 -3.63 25.06 -8.28
CA GLY A 427 -4.14 25.27 -6.92
C GLY A 427 -3.21 26.16 -6.08
N GLU A 428 -1.90 26.01 -6.24
CA GLU A 428 -0.89 26.82 -5.55
C GLU A 428 -0.85 28.27 -6.06
N ASP A 429 -0.90 28.49 -7.38
CA ASP A 429 -0.98 29.83 -7.97
C ASP A 429 -2.23 30.56 -7.48
N LEU A 430 -3.36 29.86 -7.43
CA LEU A 430 -4.62 30.41 -6.94
C LEU A 430 -4.52 30.76 -5.45
N LYS A 431 -3.88 29.92 -4.64
CA LYS A 431 -3.65 30.17 -3.22
C LYS A 431 -2.71 31.36 -2.99
N ALA A 432 -1.66 31.49 -3.79
CA ALA A 432 -0.76 32.63 -3.76
C ALA A 432 -1.49 33.93 -4.11
N LEU A 433 -2.42 33.88 -5.06
CA LEU A 433 -3.26 35.01 -5.44
C LEU A 433 -4.24 35.44 -4.34
N THR A 434 -4.91 34.49 -3.69
CA THR A 434 -5.94 34.76 -2.67
C THR A 434 -5.37 34.99 -1.27
N GLY A 435 -4.11 34.65 -1.02
CA GLY A 435 -3.55 34.59 0.33
C GLY A 435 -4.12 33.45 1.18
N GLY A 436 -4.79 32.48 0.55
CA GLY A 436 -5.41 31.34 1.22
C GLY A 436 -6.72 31.65 1.95
N SER A 437 -7.37 32.79 1.67
CA SER A 437 -8.67 33.17 2.28
C SER A 437 -9.71 33.52 1.23
N ASP A 438 -10.96 33.08 1.46
CA ASP A 438 -12.12 33.46 0.65
C ASP A 438 -12.62 34.86 1.06
N ASP A 439 -12.07 35.91 0.43
CA ASP A 439 -12.60 37.28 0.60
C ASP A 439 -13.80 37.50 -0.32
N GLU A 440 -15.01 37.17 0.17
CA GLU A 440 -16.27 37.35 -0.57
C GLU A 440 -16.52 38.80 -1.04
N ASN A 441 -15.82 39.80 -0.48
CA ASN A 441 -15.96 41.21 -0.88
C ASN A 441 -15.02 41.60 -2.03
N ARG A 442 -14.08 40.74 -2.42
CA ARG A 442 -13.18 40.99 -3.55
C ARG A 442 -13.92 40.70 -4.87
N THR A 443 -13.64 41.48 -5.90
CA THR A 443 -14.09 41.15 -7.25
C THR A 443 -12.87 40.82 -8.08
N TRP A 444 -12.75 39.56 -8.45
CA TRP A 444 -11.65 39.06 -9.25
C TRP A 444 -11.87 39.31 -10.74
N LYS A 445 -10.77 39.53 -11.44
CA LYS A 445 -10.67 39.53 -12.89
C LYS A 445 -9.51 38.62 -13.27
N MET A 446 -9.79 37.33 -13.42
CA MET A 446 -8.71 36.33 -13.58
C MET A 446 -7.73 36.66 -14.69
N ASP A 447 -8.21 37.13 -15.84
CA ASP A 447 -7.34 37.50 -16.97
C ASP A 447 -6.37 38.66 -16.66
N GLN A 448 -6.63 39.44 -15.61
CA GLN A 448 -5.79 40.55 -15.15
C GLN A 448 -5.00 40.18 -13.90
N ASP A 449 -5.65 39.51 -12.95
CA ASP A 449 -5.10 39.18 -11.64
C ASP A 449 -4.13 37.98 -11.70
N LEU A 450 -4.39 37.03 -12.59
CA LEU A 450 -3.54 35.86 -12.84
C LEU A 450 -3.55 35.48 -14.33
N PRO A 451 -2.86 36.27 -15.19
CA PRO A 451 -2.89 36.09 -16.64
C PRO A 451 -2.40 34.70 -17.07
N GLY A 452 -3.13 34.05 -17.99
CA GLY A 452 -2.78 32.72 -18.54
C GLY A 452 -3.44 31.55 -17.80
N PHE A 453 -3.79 31.72 -16.52
CA PHE A 453 -4.36 30.68 -15.67
C PHE A 453 -5.60 30.00 -16.27
N THR A 454 -6.53 30.78 -16.81
CA THR A 454 -7.77 30.26 -17.40
C THR A 454 -7.51 29.38 -18.62
N ALA A 455 -6.47 29.71 -19.40
CA ALA A 455 -6.04 28.90 -20.54
C ALA A 455 -5.37 27.59 -20.08
N ASP A 456 -4.59 27.62 -19.01
CA ASP A 456 -3.95 26.42 -18.45
C ASP A 456 -4.97 25.44 -17.85
N VAL A 457 -6.00 25.95 -17.17
CA VAL A 457 -7.14 25.15 -16.70
C VAL A 457 -7.90 24.53 -17.87
N ASP A 458 -8.14 25.30 -18.94
CA ASP A 458 -8.82 24.82 -20.16
C ASP A 458 -8.00 23.74 -20.88
N GLN A 459 -6.69 23.93 -21.02
CA GLN A 459 -5.78 22.93 -21.59
C GLN A 459 -5.73 21.65 -20.74
N THR A 460 -5.81 21.79 -19.41
CA THR A 460 -5.88 20.64 -18.50
C THR A 460 -7.18 19.87 -18.72
N ALA A 461 -8.31 20.56 -18.91
CA ALA A 461 -9.58 19.95 -19.25
C ALA A 461 -9.54 19.22 -20.62
N ASP A 462 -8.97 19.84 -21.65
CA ASP A 462 -8.79 19.23 -22.98
C ASP A 462 -7.94 17.95 -22.91
N THR A 463 -6.88 17.97 -22.11
CA THR A 463 -6.01 16.80 -21.92
C THR A 463 -6.76 15.69 -21.20
N LEU A 464 -7.50 16.00 -20.14
CA LEU A 464 -8.31 15.03 -19.40
C LEU A 464 -9.40 14.40 -20.29
N GLU A 465 -10.01 15.18 -21.18
CA GLU A 465 -10.99 14.70 -22.15
C GLU A 465 -10.38 13.71 -23.14
N ARG A 466 -9.21 14.04 -23.71
CA ARG A 466 -8.47 13.15 -24.63
C ARG A 466 -8.08 11.84 -23.95
N VAL A 467 -7.53 11.91 -22.74
CA VAL A 467 -7.21 10.71 -21.93
C VAL A 467 -8.46 9.85 -21.71
N GLN A 468 -9.59 10.48 -21.35
CA GLN A 468 -10.85 9.78 -21.12
C GLN A 468 -11.31 9.03 -22.38
N GLN A 469 -11.18 9.64 -23.57
CA GLN A 469 -11.52 9.03 -24.85
C GLN A 469 -10.60 7.85 -25.19
N SER A 470 -9.28 8.02 -25.06
CA SER A 470 -8.30 6.93 -25.30
C SER A 470 -8.53 5.73 -24.37
N LEU A 471 -8.89 5.97 -23.10
CA LEU A 471 -9.24 4.89 -22.18
C LEU A 471 -10.50 4.13 -22.60
N VAL A 472 -11.51 4.81 -23.19
CA VAL A 472 -12.70 4.14 -23.74
C VAL A 472 -12.32 3.24 -24.92
N GLU A 473 -11.43 3.70 -25.80
CA GLU A 473 -10.96 2.95 -26.96
C GLU A 473 -10.19 1.69 -26.56
N VAL A 474 -9.17 1.84 -25.70
CA VAL A 474 -8.36 0.71 -25.20
C VAL A 474 -9.21 -0.30 -24.43
N ASN A 475 -10.14 0.19 -23.59
CA ASN A 475 -11.03 -0.69 -22.86
C ASN A 475 -12.12 -1.33 -23.74
N GLY A 476 -12.40 -0.76 -24.91
CA GLY A 476 -13.48 -1.14 -25.82
C GLY A 476 -14.89 -0.66 -25.41
N ARG A 477 -15.03 -0.03 -24.24
CA ARG A 477 -16.28 0.53 -23.71
C ARG A 477 -16.03 1.49 -22.55
N LYS A 478 -17.06 2.23 -22.14
CA LYS A 478 -17.04 3.05 -20.92
C LYS A 478 -16.92 2.17 -19.66
N SER A 479 -15.98 2.53 -18.78
CA SER A 479 -15.78 1.97 -17.43
C SER A 479 -16.16 2.97 -16.34
N ASP A 480 -16.22 2.49 -15.10
CA ASP A 480 -16.25 3.34 -13.89
C ASP A 480 -15.16 4.42 -13.90
N VAL A 481 -13.92 4.06 -14.26
CA VAL A 481 -12.80 5.01 -14.33
C VAL A 481 -13.10 6.12 -15.34
N THR A 482 -13.51 5.76 -16.55
CA THR A 482 -13.82 6.76 -17.59
C THR A 482 -15.02 7.64 -17.24
N GLN A 483 -15.94 7.17 -16.39
CA GLN A 483 -17.04 7.98 -15.85
C GLN A 483 -16.57 8.92 -14.74
N GLY A 484 -15.65 8.48 -13.89
CA GLY A 484 -15.00 9.32 -12.88
C GLY A 484 -14.23 10.49 -13.51
N LEU A 485 -13.45 10.20 -14.57
CA LEU A 485 -12.74 11.24 -15.33
C LEU A 485 -13.71 12.21 -16.02
N LEU A 486 -14.80 11.71 -16.60
CA LEU A 486 -15.84 12.56 -17.20
C LEU A 486 -16.51 13.47 -16.17
N THR A 487 -16.69 13.00 -14.93
CA THR A 487 -17.25 13.82 -13.85
C THR A 487 -16.26 14.92 -13.46
N SER A 488 -14.99 14.57 -13.29
CA SER A 488 -13.91 15.53 -13.00
C SER A 488 -13.77 16.58 -14.11
N LEU A 489 -13.85 16.17 -15.38
CA LEU A 489 -13.87 17.06 -16.53
C LEU A 489 -15.04 18.06 -16.48
N LYS A 490 -16.25 17.60 -16.12
CA LYS A 490 -17.41 18.49 -15.97
C LYS A 490 -17.22 19.48 -14.84
N ASP A 491 -16.62 19.06 -13.72
CA ASP A 491 -16.30 19.93 -12.60
C ASP A 491 -15.33 21.05 -13.05
N ILE A 492 -14.25 20.71 -13.77
CA ILE A 492 -13.30 21.70 -14.32
C ILE A 492 -13.98 22.65 -15.32
N ARG A 493 -14.75 22.13 -16.28
CA ARG A 493 -15.45 22.97 -17.28
C ARG A 493 -16.52 23.86 -16.64
N SER A 494 -17.14 23.42 -15.54
CA SER A 494 -18.07 24.24 -14.77
C SER A 494 -17.37 25.45 -14.16
N MET A 495 -16.15 25.28 -13.65
CA MET A 495 -15.34 26.38 -13.10
C MET A 495 -14.95 27.40 -14.18
N LEU A 496 -14.65 26.93 -15.40
CA LEU A 496 -14.35 27.80 -16.55
C LEU A 496 -15.56 28.59 -17.06
N SER A 497 -16.79 28.23 -16.67
CA SER A 497 -18.00 28.95 -17.12
C SER A 497 -18.13 30.35 -16.52
N ASP A 498 -17.56 30.57 -15.33
CA ASP A 498 -17.37 31.89 -14.73
C ASP A 498 -15.98 31.95 -14.08
N PRO A 499 -14.93 32.28 -14.87
CA PRO A 499 -13.56 32.26 -14.40
C PRO A 499 -13.31 33.14 -13.17
N ASN A 500 -14.07 34.23 -13.02
CA ASN A 500 -13.91 35.16 -11.91
C ASN A 500 -14.36 34.60 -10.55
N GLN A 501 -15.05 33.45 -10.55
CA GLN A 501 -15.43 32.72 -9.33
C GLN A 501 -14.42 31.63 -8.95
N ILE A 502 -13.42 31.36 -9.80
CA ILE A 502 -12.43 30.32 -9.54
C ILE A 502 -11.66 30.56 -8.23
N PRO A 503 -11.25 31.79 -7.87
CA PRO A 503 -10.58 32.06 -6.59
C PRO A 503 -11.33 31.61 -5.34
N TYR A 504 -12.66 31.48 -5.41
CA TYR A 504 -13.51 30.99 -4.31
C TYR A 504 -13.71 29.47 -4.30
N GLN A 505 -12.98 28.74 -5.16
CA GLN A 505 -13.19 27.32 -5.43
C GLN A 505 -11.88 26.53 -5.34
N ILE A 506 -10.93 26.97 -4.51
CA ILE A 506 -9.64 26.29 -4.29
C ILE A 506 -9.87 24.83 -3.87
N ASP A 507 -10.82 24.57 -2.98
CA ASP A 507 -11.18 23.22 -2.52
C ASP A 507 -11.66 22.30 -3.64
N ASN A 508 -12.25 22.86 -4.71
CA ASN A 508 -12.67 22.07 -5.87
C ASN A 508 -11.46 21.54 -6.62
N PHE A 509 -10.37 22.32 -6.77
CA PHE A 509 -9.12 21.83 -7.37
C PHE A 509 -8.53 20.67 -6.56
N ILE A 510 -8.44 20.84 -5.24
CA ILE A 510 -7.91 19.80 -4.33
C ILE A 510 -8.76 18.53 -4.43
N THR A 511 -10.09 18.68 -4.48
CA THR A 511 -11.03 17.56 -4.61
C THR A 511 -10.89 16.85 -5.96
N ILE A 512 -10.81 17.61 -7.06
CA ILE A 512 -10.64 17.06 -8.41
C ILE A 512 -9.29 16.34 -8.52
N GLN A 513 -8.22 16.94 -8.01
CA GLN A 513 -6.90 16.35 -7.93
C GLN A 513 -6.94 14.99 -7.21
N GLY A 514 -7.55 14.94 -6.02
CA GLY A 514 -7.72 13.69 -5.27
C GLY A 514 -8.48 12.61 -6.04
N LYS A 515 -9.62 12.98 -6.67
CA LYS A 515 -10.39 12.06 -7.53
C LYS A 515 -9.56 11.52 -8.69
N VAL A 516 -8.84 12.38 -9.40
CA VAL A 516 -8.01 11.97 -10.55
C VAL A 516 -6.88 11.05 -10.11
N ALA A 517 -6.23 11.35 -8.97
CA ALA A 517 -5.19 10.51 -8.39
C ALA A 517 -5.70 9.10 -7.99
N ASP A 518 -6.90 9.01 -7.39
CA ASP A 518 -7.52 7.72 -7.06
C ASP A 518 -7.84 6.89 -8.31
N LEU A 519 -8.35 7.53 -9.36
CA LEU A 519 -8.66 6.89 -10.64
C LEU A 519 -7.39 6.37 -11.34
N LEU A 520 -6.32 7.14 -11.29
CA LEU A 520 -4.99 6.74 -11.75
C LEU A 520 -4.48 5.50 -11.00
N GLN A 521 -4.63 5.46 -9.67
CA GLN A 521 -4.24 4.29 -8.88
C GLN A 521 -5.03 3.04 -9.28
N GLN A 522 -6.31 3.20 -9.62
CA GLN A 522 -7.11 2.08 -10.12
C GLN A 522 -6.59 1.55 -11.46
N LEU A 523 -6.15 2.42 -12.39
CA LEU A 523 -5.63 2.01 -13.70
C LEU A 523 -4.35 1.17 -13.63
N LYS A 524 -3.50 1.42 -12.63
CA LYS A 524 -2.28 0.65 -12.38
C LYS A 524 -2.56 -0.82 -12.00
N SER A 525 -3.74 -1.10 -11.44
CA SER A 525 -4.13 -2.46 -11.07
C SER A 525 -4.82 -3.18 -12.24
N GLN A 526 -4.31 -4.36 -12.61
CA GLN A 526 -4.76 -5.22 -13.71
C GLN A 526 -5.15 -6.62 -13.21
N PRO A 527 -6.16 -6.76 -12.33
CA PRO A 527 -6.53 -8.03 -11.69
C PRO A 527 -7.13 -9.03 -12.68
N LEU A 528 -6.91 -10.33 -12.48
CA LEU A 528 -7.59 -11.39 -13.25
C LEU A 528 -7.71 -12.66 -12.41
N GLY A 529 -8.93 -13.12 -12.14
CA GLY A 529 -9.15 -14.44 -11.56
C GLY A 529 -9.06 -15.52 -12.64
N LEU A 530 -8.42 -16.64 -12.33
CA LEU A 530 -8.27 -17.76 -13.27
C LEU A 530 -8.61 -19.08 -12.57
N ASP A 531 -9.43 -19.91 -13.22
CA ASP A 531 -9.82 -21.24 -12.73
C ASP A 531 -9.13 -22.33 -13.52
N ARG A 532 -9.20 -22.29 -14.86
CA ARG A 532 -8.63 -23.34 -15.72
C ARG A 532 -8.11 -22.82 -17.04
N LEU A 533 -7.14 -23.56 -17.59
CA LEU A 533 -6.64 -23.44 -18.95
C LEU A 533 -7.05 -24.67 -19.77
N TYR A 534 -7.40 -24.43 -21.03
CA TYR A 534 -7.83 -25.45 -21.99
C TYR A 534 -6.94 -25.38 -23.23
N ILE A 535 -6.24 -26.48 -23.52
CA ILE A 535 -5.41 -26.64 -24.71
C ILE A 535 -6.12 -27.63 -25.61
N VAL A 536 -6.71 -27.13 -26.69
CA VAL A 536 -7.68 -27.87 -27.53
C VAL A 536 -7.11 -28.04 -28.92
N PRO A 537 -7.06 -29.26 -29.50
CA PRO A 537 -6.69 -29.41 -30.90
C PRO A 537 -7.57 -28.53 -31.81
N SER A 538 -6.99 -27.90 -32.82
CA SER A 538 -7.66 -26.84 -33.60
C SER A 538 -8.97 -27.30 -34.24
N ASN A 539 -9.07 -28.58 -34.62
CA ASN A 539 -10.26 -29.19 -35.23
C ASN A 539 -11.36 -29.63 -34.23
N GLN A 540 -11.14 -29.56 -32.92
CA GLN A 540 -12.11 -30.00 -31.90
C GLN A 540 -12.90 -28.84 -31.29
N PRO A 541 -14.15 -29.04 -30.83
CA PRO A 541 -14.86 -28.01 -30.09
C PRO A 541 -14.20 -27.76 -28.72
N TYR A 542 -14.32 -26.54 -28.20
CA TYR A 542 -13.92 -26.25 -26.82
C TYR A 542 -14.73 -27.10 -25.83
N PRO A 543 -14.11 -27.63 -24.76
CA PRO A 543 -14.83 -28.18 -23.63
C PRO A 543 -15.80 -27.17 -23.01
N ARG A 544 -16.75 -27.65 -22.20
CA ARG A 544 -17.65 -26.76 -21.45
C ARG A 544 -16.82 -25.95 -20.43
N MET A 545 -16.84 -24.62 -20.57
CA MET A 545 -16.10 -23.68 -19.70
C MET A 545 -17.01 -22.93 -18.73
N GLU A 546 -18.34 -23.09 -18.80
CA GLU A 546 -19.28 -22.33 -17.97
C GLU A 546 -20.40 -23.22 -17.42
N SER A 547 -20.88 -22.85 -16.24
CA SER A 547 -22.04 -23.46 -15.58
C SER A 547 -23.33 -23.08 -16.30
N THR A 548 -24.24 -24.03 -16.41
CA THR A 548 -25.60 -23.77 -16.89
C THR A 548 -26.39 -22.92 -15.88
N PHE A 549 -27.45 -22.24 -16.36
CA PHE A 549 -28.31 -21.41 -15.50
C PHE A 549 -28.88 -22.18 -14.29
N PHE A 550 -29.28 -23.45 -14.47
CA PHE A 550 -29.82 -24.27 -13.40
C PHE A 550 -28.77 -24.63 -12.34
N GLU A 551 -27.54 -24.95 -12.73
CA GLU A 551 -26.42 -25.20 -11.81
C GLU A 551 -26.06 -23.94 -11.01
N LYS A 552 -26.12 -22.75 -11.61
CA LYS A 552 -25.91 -21.46 -10.90
C LYS A 552 -26.98 -21.22 -9.83
N VAL A 553 -28.23 -21.51 -10.14
CA VAL A 553 -29.36 -21.37 -9.19
C VAL A 553 -29.23 -22.38 -8.05
N GLU A 554 -28.98 -23.66 -8.36
CA GLU A 554 -28.77 -24.70 -7.33
C GLU A 554 -27.58 -24.35 -6.42
N GLY A 555 -26.43 -23.99 -7.00
CA GLY A 555 -25.25 -23.58 -6.25
C GLY A 555 -25.52 -22.38 -5.34
N SER A 556 -26.27 -21.39 -5.83
CA SER A 556 -26.67 -20.22 -5.03
C SER A 556 -27.60 -20.60 -3.87
N PHE A 557 -28.59 -21.47 -4.09
CA PHE A 557 -29.45 -21.97 -3.01
C PHE A 557 -28.66 -22.77 -1.98
N VAL A 558 -27.75 -23.64 -2.41
CA VAL A 558 -26.89 -24.43 -1.52
C VAL A 558 -25.99 -23.52 -0.70
N ASN A 559 -25.28 -22.57 -1.34
CA ASN A 559 -24.38 -21.63 -0.66
C ASN A 559 -25.14 -20.71 0.30
N PHE A 560 -26.34 -20.24 -0.08
CA PHE A 560 -27.23 -19.50 0.80
C PHE A 560 -27.57 -20.31 2.05
N PHE A 561 -28.09 -21.54 1.92
CA PHE A 561 -28.40 -22.37 3.09
C PHE A 561 -27.15 -22.71 3.95
N TYR A 562 -25.99 -22.91 3.32
CA TYR A 562 -24.73 -23.09 4.05
C TYR A 562 -24.29 -21.83 4.80
N SER A 563 -24.55 -20.63 4.26
CA SER A 563 -24.26 -19.37 4.96
C SER A 563 -25.10 -19.19 6.23
N PHE A 564 -26.31 -19.77 6.30
CA PHE A 564 -27.13 -19.83 7.52
C PHE A 564 -26.80 -21.02 8.43
N GLN A 565 -26.11 -22.04 7.93
CA GLN A 565 -25.39 -23.01 8.75
C GLN A 565 -24.06 -22.39 9.18
N SER A 566 -24.13 -21.31 9.95
CA SER A 566 -22.99 -20.60 10.50
C SER A 566 -22.04 -21.59 11.19
N LYS A 567 -20.84 -21.76 10.62
CA LYS A 567 -19.78 -22.59 11.19
C LYS A 567 -19.07 -21.92 12.38
N ASP A 568 -19.25 -20.61 12.57
CA ASP A 568 -18.79 -19.87 13.74
C ASP A 568 -19.93 -18.98 14.25
N LYS A 569 -20.74 -19.52 15.15
CA LYS A 569 -21.57 -18.67 16.00
C LYS A 569 -20.66 -18.14 17.10
N LEU A 570 -20.41 -16.82 17.11
CA LEU A 570 -19.76 -16.13 18.23
C LEU A 570 -20.48 -16.38 19.58
N GLY A 571 -21.72 -16.91 19.55
CA GLY A 571 -22.49 -17.31 20.73
C GLY A 571 -22.29 -18.76 21.22
N ASP A 572 -21.58 -19.63 20.48
CA ASP A 572 -21.14 -20.94 21.02
C ASP A 572 -19.75 -20.75 21.65
N MET A 573 -19.73 -20.15 22.84
CA MET A 573 -18.54 -20.10 23.69
C MET A 573 -18.29 -21.49 24.27
N ASP A 574 -17.18 -22.11 23.89
CA ASP A 574 -16.79 -23.40 24.44
C ASP A 574 -16.20 -23.20 25.86
N GLU A 575 -16.82 -23.81 26.86
CA GLU A 575 -16.37 -23.71 28.25
C GLU A 575 -15.00 -24.35 28.47
N ASP A 576 -14.57 -25.29 27.63
CA ASP A 576 -13.31 -26.03 27.75
C ASP A 576 -12.16 -25.47 26.89
N VAL A 577 -12.41 -24.44 26.07
CA VAL A 577 -11.41 -23.86 25.13
C VAL A 577 -11.23 -22.36 25.40
N LEU A 578 -10.01 -21.85 25.28
CA LEU A 578 -9.73 -20.43 25.41
C LEU A 578 -10.30 -19.66 24.20
N ASN A 579 -11.26 -18.77 24.41
CA ASN A 579 -11.94 -18.03 23.34
C ASN A 579 -11.25 -16.68 23.10
N VAL A 580 -10.61 -16.53 21.95
CA VAL A 580 -9.87 -15.33 21.55
C VAL A 580 -10.62 -14.66 20.40
N TRP A 581 -10.91 -13.37 20.51
CA TRP A 581 -11.50 -12.58 19.42
C TRP A 581 -10.49 -11.58 18.85
N VAL A 582 -10.43 -11.43 17.53
CA VAL A 582 -9.40 -10.62 16.87
C VAL A 582 -10.02 -9.62 15.91
N LEU A 583 -9.71 -8.34 16.09
CA LEU A 583 -10.14 -7.25 15.21
C LEU A 583 -9.16 -7.07 14.03
N ARG A 584 -8.98 -8.11 13.22
CA ARG A 584 -8.14 -8.09 12.01
C ARG A 584 -8.76 -8.94 10.90
N GLY A 585 -8.25 -8.82 9.68
CA GLY A 585 -8.70 -9.63 8.54
C GLY A 585 -8.48 -11.14 8.78
N ARG A 586 -9.24 -11.99 8.07
CA ARG A 586 -9.15 -13.46 8.23
C ARG A 586 -7.76 -14.02 7.99
N ASP A 587 -6.96 -13.40 7.12
CA ASP A 587 -5.59 -13.84 6.84
C ASP A 587 -4.74 -13.81 8.13
N TYR A 588 -4.89 -12.77 8.96
CA TYR A 588 -4.24 -12.66 10.26
C TYR A 588 -4.73 -13.72 11.25
N ILE A 589 -6.04 -13.97 11.26
CA ILE A 589 -6.68 -14.91 12.19
C ILE A 589 -6.27 -16.35 11.91
N ASN A 590 -6.28 -16.74 10.64
CA ASN A 590 -5.94 -18.10 10.24
C ASN A 590 -4.46 -18.39 10.55
N ALA A 591 -3.57 -17.45 10.22
CA ALA A 591 -2.15 -17.57 10.57
C ALA A 591 -1.95 -17.71 12.08
N LEU A 592 -2.72 -16.96 12.88
CA LEU A 592 -2.62 -17.02 14.34
C LEU A 592 -3.16 -18.35 14.90
N GLN A 593 -4.28 -18.85 14.35
CA GLN A 593 -4.86 -20.13 14.76
C GLN A 593 -3.90 -21.28 14.42
N GLU A 594 -3.30 -21.26 13.22
CA GLU A 594 -2.32 -22.26 12.79
C GLU A 594 -1.08 -22.24 13.70
N LEU A 595 -0.55 -21.05 14.02
CA LEU A 595 0.58 -20.91 14.93
C LEU A 595 0.24 -21.38 16.35
N ALA A 596 -0.97 -21.08 16.84
CA ALA A 596 -1.44 -21.54 18.14
C ALA A 596 -1.63 -23.06 18.20
N ASP A 597 -2.11 -23.68 17.12
CA ASP A 597 -2.27 -25.13 17.02
C ASP A 597 -0.92 -25.85 16.87
N ALA A 598 0.04 -25.23 16.19
CA ALA A 598 1.38 -25.79 15.96
C ALA A 598 2.29 -25.65 17.18
N GLU A 599 2.20 -24.53 17.90
CA GLU A 599 3.14 -24.20 18.97
C GLU A 599 2.52 -24.12 20.35
N PHE A 600 1.48 -23.31 20.52
CA PHE A 600 0.95 -23.01 21.84
C PHE A 600 0.25 -24.21 22.48
N THR A 601 -0.71 -24.80 21.77
CA THR A 601 -1.53 -25.91 22.26
C THR A 601 -0.68 -27.13 22.59
N PRO A 602 0.30 -27.56 21.76
CA PRO A 602 1.16 -28.70 22.10
C PRO A 602 2.10 -28.44 23.28
N LYS A 603 2.60 -27.21 23.45
CA LYS A 603 3.52 -26.85 24.55
C LYS A 603 2.80 -26.70 25.90
N THR A 604 1.59 -26.14 25.89
CA THR A 604 0.87 -25.78 27.13
C THR A 604 -0.27 -26.73 27.49
N GLY A 605 -0.81 -27.46 26.51
CA GLY A 605 -2.05 -28.23 26.64
C GLY A 605 -3.32 -27.38 26.63
N ILE A 606 -3.21 -26.04 26.52
CA ILE A 606 -4.35 -25.12 26.46
C ILE A 606 -4.84 -25.04 25.02
N LYS A 607 -6.09 -25.44 24.78
CA LYS A 607 -6.72 -25.30 23.46
C LYS A 607 -7.20 -23.88 23.25
N VAL A 608 -7.03 -23.36 22.05
CA VAL A 608 -7.42 -22.00 21.69
C VAL A 608 -8.36 -22.02 20.49
N LYS A 609 -9.43 -21.22 20.56
CA LYS A 609 -10.33 -20.94 19.44
C LYS A 609 -10.32 -19.46 19.14
N ILE A 610 -9.84 -19.11 17.95
CA ILE A 610 -9.68 -17.73 17.50
C ILE A 610 -10.81 -17.37 16.54
N ASN A 611 -11.54 -16.30 16.87
CA ASN A 611 -12.69 -15.84 16.09
C ASN A 611 -12.49 -14.42 15.58
N LEU A 612 -13.07 -14.13 14.40
CA LEU A 612 -13.11 -12.79 13.84
C LEU A 612 -14.05 -11.90 14.65
N LEU A 613 -13.54 -10.76 15.10
CA LEU A 613 -14.34 -9.62 15.54
C LEU A 613 -14.50 -8.67 14.34
N PRO A 614 -15.68 -8.61 13.68
CA PRO A 614 -15.86 -7.80 12.48
C PRO A 614 -15.89 -6.30 12.78
N ASP A 615 -16.38 -5.90 13.95
CA ASP A 615 -16.46 -4.51 14.38
C ASP A 615 -16.45 -4.40 15.93
N THR A 616 -16.05 -3.24 16.43
CA THR A 616 -15.92 -2.98 17.88
C THR A 616 -17.26 -2.74 18.58
N ASN A 617 -18.32 -2.32 17.88
CA ASN A 617 -19.66 -2.15 18.46
C ASN A 617 -20.25 -3.51 18.86
N LEU A 618 -19.96 -4.57 18.09
CA LEU A 618 -20.36 -5.92 18.42
C LEU A 618 -19.75 -6.36 19.75
N LEU A 619 -18.49 -6.01 20.03
CA LEU A 619 -17.85 -6.29 21.32
C LEU A 619 -18.58 -5.62 22.48
N VAL A 620 -19.06 -4.39 22.30
CA VAL A 620 -19.86 -3.66 23.30
C VAL A 620 -21.23 -4.34 23.50
N LEU A 621 -21.94 -4.62 22.41
CA LEU A 621 -23.27 -5.26 22.45
C LEU A 621 -23.22 -6.65 23.08
N MET A 622 -22.22 -7.45 22.73
CA MET A 622 -22.06 -8.81 23.24
C MET A 622 -21.68 -8.80 24.72
N ASN A 623 -20.78 -7.90 25.13
CA ASN A 623 -20.46 -7.73 26.56
C ASN A 623 -21.70 -7.33 27.38
N ALA A 624 -22.53 -6.42 26.86
CA ALA A 624 -23.79 -6.02 27.48
C ALA A 624 -24.84 -7.16 27.50
N ALA A 625 -24.75 -8.11 26.57
CA ALA A 625 -25.58 -9.32 26.50
C ALA A 625 -24.99 -10.52 27.28
N ASP A 626 -23.99 -10.29 28.14
CA ASP A 626 -23.29 -11.31 28.92
C ASP A 626 -22.52 -12.36 28.09
N ILE A 627 -22.14 -12.02 26.85
CA ILE A 627 -21.32 -12.85 25.96
C ILE A 627 -20.00 -12.10 25.72
N SER A 628 -18.93 -12.51 26.41
CA SER A 628 -17.59 -11.90 26.25
C SER A 628 -16.54 -12.97 25.99
N PRO A 629 -15.56 -12.72 25.10
CA PRO A 629 -14.43 -13.63 24.93
C PRO A 629 -13.56 -13.64 26.19
N ASP A 630 -12.65 -14.60 26.26
CA ASP A 630 -11.62 -14.61 27.30
C ASP A 630 -10.58 -13.50 27.01
N ILE A 631 -10.17 -13.38 25.75
CA ILE A 631 -9.20 -12.40 25.24
C ILE A 631 -9.75 -11.68 24.01
N ALA A 632 -9.42 -10.40 23.85
CA ALA A 632 -9.51 -9.71 22.57
C ALA A 632 -8.17 -9.12 22.14
N LEU A 633 -7.88 -9.20 20.84
CA LEU A 633 -6.64 -8.75 20.17
C LEU A 633 -6.94 -7.70 19.08
N GLY A 634 -5.93 -6.90 18.72
CA GLY A 634 -6.04 -5.88 17.68
C GLY A 634 -6.95 -4.69 18.04
N LEU A 635 -7.21 -4.47 19.33
CA LEU A 635 -8.10 -3.38 19.74
C LEU A 635 -7.40 -2.02 19.64
N PRO A 636 -8.07 -0.95 19.16
CA PRO A 636 -7.53 0.40 19.20
C PRO A 636 -7.13 0.84 20.62
N GLN A 637 -6.08 1.65 20.74
CA GLN A 637 -5.46 2.00 22.03
C GLN A 637 -6.39 2.64 23.08
N THR A 638 -7.51 3.22 22.66
CA THR A 638 -8.49 3.86 23.56
C THR A 638 -9.44 2.86 24.22
N LEU A 639 -9.70 1.70 23.60
CA LEU A 639 -10.67 0.73 24.10
C LEU A 639 -10.30 0.09 25.45
N PRO A 640 -9.04 -0.30 25.71
CA PRO A 640 -8.67 -0.85 27.02
C PRO A 640 -9.08 0.06 28.18
N TYR A 641 -8.84 1.37 28.07
CA TYR A 641 -9.24 2.35 29.09
C TYR A 641 -10.76 2.40 29.26
N ASP A 642 -11.50 2.46 28.15
CA ASP A 642 -12.96 2.53 28.15
C ASP A 642 -13.61 1.32 28.84
N TYR A 643 -13.08 0.11 28.63
CA TYR A 643 -13.57 -1.05 29.35
C TYR A 643 -13.07 -1.10 30.80
N ALA A 644 -11.84 -0.65 31.08
CA ALA A 644 -11.28 -0.63 32.43
C ALA A 644 -12.08 0.26 33.39
N ILE A 645 -12.43 1.49 32.98
CA ILE A 645 -13.23 2.42 33.80
C ILE A 645 -14.64 1.89 34.10
N ARG A 646 -15.15 1.00 33.24
CA ARG A 646 -16.43 0.29 33.40
C ARG A 646 -16.28 -1.07 34.09
N ASN A 647 -15.10 -1.37 34.65
CA ASN A 647 -14.81 -2.61 35.36
C ASN A 647 -14.96 -3.87 34.47
N GLY A 648 -14.72 -3.74 33.17
CA GLY A 648 -14.90 -4.79 32.17
C GLY A 648 -13.66 -5.66 31.90
N LEU A 649 -12.47 -5.18 32.24
CA LEU A 649 -11.19 -5.87 32.00
C LEU A 649 -10.48 -6.29 33.29
N TYR A 650 -9.63 -7.29 33.15
CA TYR A 650 -8.74 -7.76 34.20
C TYR A 650 -7.53 -6.81 34.34
N ASP A 651 -7.11 -6.52 35.56
CA ASP A 651 -5.89 -5.74 35.81
C ASP A 651 -4.67 -6.66 35.68
N LEU A 652 -3.92 -6.49 34.60
CA LEU A 652 -2.77 -7.32 34.24
C LEU A 652 -1.60 -7.15 35.21
N SER A 653 -1.54 -6.01 35.92
CA SER A 653 -0.51 -5.75 36.93
C SER A 653 -0.60 -6.67 38.15
N LYS A 654 -1.69 -7.44 38.27
CA LYS A 654 -1.90 -8.44 39.32
C LYS A 654 -1.27 -9.80 39.03
N PHE A 655 -0.77 -10.05 37.81
CA PHE A 655 -0.03 -11.28 37.50
C PHE A 655 1.42 -11.19 38.02
N PRO A 656 1.97 -12.27 38.60
CA PRO A 656 3.26 -12.23 39.31
C PRO A 656 4.46 -11.91 38.40
N ASP A 657 4.38 -12.26 37.12
CA ASP A 657 5.40 -12.09 36.09
C ASP A 657 5.13 -10.89 35.15
N PHE A 658 4.17 -10.02 35.48
CA PHE A 658 3.83 -8.82 34.70
C PHE A 658 5.06 -7.95 34.38
N ASN A 659 5.93 -7.71 35.36
CA ASN A 659 7.12 -6.86 35.16
C ASN A 659 8.07 -7.38 34.08
N SER A 660 8.16 -8.70 33.89
CA SER A 660 8.98 -9.29 32.82
C SER A 660 8.36 -9.06 31.45
N MET A 661 7.03 -9.02 31.33
CA MET A 661 6.34 -8.63 30.10
C MET A 661 6.48 -7.12 29.86
N TYR A 662 6.29 -6.30 30.89
CA TYR A 662 6.35 -4.83 30.80
C TYR A 662 7.65 -4.34 30.15
N GLN A 663 8.78 -4.94 30.51
CA GLN A 663 10.12 -4.57 30.02
C GLN A 663 10.37 -4.88 28.53
N ARG A 664 9.49 -5.66 27.87
CA ARG A 664 9.63 -6.00 26.43
C ARG A 664 9.21 -4.86 25.49
N PHE A 665 8.60 -3.82 26.04
CA PHE A 665 7.99 -2.72 25.30
C PHE A 665 8.47 -1.37 25.83
N ALA A 666 8.39 -0.34 24.99
CA ALA A 666 8.72 1.02 25.39
C ALA A 666 7.77 1.51 26.51
N PRO A 667 8.25 2.16 27.58
CA PRO A 667 7.38 2.65 28.66
C PRO A 667 6.25 3.57 28.18
N GLY A 668 6.47 4.34 27.10
CA GLY A 668 5.48 5.25 26.52
C GLY A 668 4.25 4.57 25.92
N THR A 669 4.33 3.29 25.54
CA THR A 669 3.19 2.53 24.97
C THR A 669 2.21 2.04 26.04
N TRP A 670 2.63 2.06 27.31
CA TRP A 670 1.78 1.63 28.41
C TRP A 670 0.84 2.74 28.90
N LEU A 671 1.08 4.00 28.49
CA LEU A 671 0.34 5.18 28.96
C LEU A 671 -1.17 5.10 28.64
N PRO A 672 -1.62 4.69 27.44
CA PRO A 672 -3.04 4.61 27.13
C PRO A 672 -3.78 3.48 27.88
N PHE A 673 -3.06 2.49 28.41
CA PHE A 673 -3.62 1.29 29.05
C PHE A 673 -3.66 1.37 30.57
N TYR A 674 -3.20 2.48 31.14
CA TYR A 674 -3.18 2.71 32.57
C TYR A 674 -4.50 3.30 33.08
N TYR A 675 -5.01 2.74 34.18
CA TYR A 675 -6.17 3.27 34.90
C TYR A 675 -6.12 2.82 36.35
N ASP A 676 -6.49 3.68 37.31
CA ASP A 676 -6.68 3.30 38.73
C ASP A 676 -5.57 2.40 39.33
N ASN A 677 -4.30 2.74 39.10
CA ASN A 677 -3.12 1.99 39.56
C ASN A 677 -2.96 0.56 38.99
N GLY A 678 -3.56 0.31 37.82
CA GLY A 678 -3.46 -0.95 37.10
C GLY A 678 -3.23 -0.76 35.60
N TYR A 679 -2.88 -1.86 34.92
CA TYR A 679 -2.72 -1.91 33.46
C TYR A 679 -3.73 -2.89 32.88
N TYR A 680 -4.50 -2.46 31.90
CA TYR A 680 -5.66 -3.21 31.40
C TYR A 680 -5.54 -3.65 29.93
N GLY A 681 -4.36 -3.46 29.34
CA GLY A 681 -4.00 -3.95 28.01
C GLY A 681 -2.50 -4.16 27.89
N VAL A 682 -2.10 -4.95 26.89
CA VAL A 682 -0.70 -5.15 26.49
C VAL A 682 -0.52 -4.55 25.09
N PRO A 683 0.54 -3.77 24.83
CA PRO A 683 0.88 -3.34 23.47
C PRO A 683 1.10 -4.55 22.55
N GLU A 684 0.34 -4.64 21.46
CA GLU A 684 0.44 -5.71 20.47
C GLU A 684 1.23 -5.24 19.23
N THR A 685 0.77 -4.14 18.62
CA THR A 685 1.44 -3.48 17.50
C THR A 685 1.59 -2.00 17.77
N GLN A 686 2.70 -1.43 17.35
CA GLN A 686 3.04 -0.03 17.53
C GLN A 686 3.45 0.57 16.20
N SER A 687 2.80 1.67 15.81
CA SER A 687 3.23 2.46 14.67
C SER A 687 4.41 3.35 15.07
N PHE A 688 5.30 3.64 14.13
CA PHE A 688 6.33 4.66 14.30
C PHE A 688 5.97 5.90 13.49
N SER A 689 6.23 7.07 14.07
CA SER A 689 6.14 8.36 13.38
C SER A 689 7.55 8.81 13.01
N MET A 690 7.83 8.98 11.73
CA MET A 690 9.18 9.29 11.23
C MET A 690 9.15 10.49 10.28
N LEU A 691 10.27 11.19 10.17
CA LEU A 691 10.49 12.19 9.13
C LEU A 691 10.87 11.49 7.82
N TYR A 692 10.02 11.61 6.81
CA TYR A 692 10.28 11.17 5.44
C TYR A 692 10.87 12.33 4.65
N TYR A 693 11.87 12.05 3.83
CA TYR A 693 12.52 13.06 2.99
C TYR A 693 12.98 12.50 1.63
N ARG A 694 12.98 13.37 0.62
CA ARG A 694 13.51 13.11 -0.73
C ARG A 694 14.99 13.49 -0.81
N LYS A 695 15.86 12.48 -0.82
CA LYS A 695 17.32 12.61 -0.88
C LYS A 695 17.77 13.44 -2.08
N ASP A 696 17.27 13.09 -3.26
CA ASP A 696 17.57 13.80 -4.50
C ASP A 696 17.22 15.28 -4.47
N ILE A 697 16.06 15.63 -3.90
CA ILE A 697 15.60 17.02 -3.84
C ILE A 697 16.41 17.81 -2.83
N LEU A 698 16.65 17.22 -1.65
CA LEU A 698 17.48 17.86 -0.62
C LEU A 698 18.91 18.08 -1.12
N ASP A 699 19.52 17.07 -1.75
CA ASP A 699 20.86 17.16 -2.34
C ASP A 699 20.93 18.23 -3.45
N LYS A 700 19.91 18.30 -4.33
CA LYS A 700 19.82 19.32 -5.41
C LYS A 700 19.72 20.74 -4.85
N LEU A 701 19.07 20.92 -3.70
CA LEU A 701 18.93 22.20 -3.01
C LEU A 701 20.08 22.51 -2.04
N GLY A 702 21.03 21.58 -1.85
CA GLY A 702 22.11 21.71 -0.87
C GLY A 702 21.62 21.71 0.58
N LEU A 703 20.48 21.07 0.83
CA LEU A 703 19.85 20.95 2.15
C LEU A 703 20.27 19.64 2.83
N ASN A 704 20.52 19.71 4.13
CA ASN A 704 20.70 18.51 4.95
C ASN A 704 19.34 18.03 5.49
N VAL A 705 19.25 16.75 5.86
CA VAL A 705 18.09 16.23 6.58
C VAL A 705 17.99 16.95 7.95
N PRO A 706 16.85 17.57 8.29
CA PRO A 706 16.76 18.42 9.47
C PRO A 706 16.76 17.57 10.74
N ASN A 707 17.59 17.97 11.69
CA ASN A 707 17.76 17.27 12.96
C ASN A 707 16.90 17.90 14.06
N THR A 708 16.67 19.21 13.96
CA THR A 708 15.96 20.06 14.94
C THR A 708 14.85 20.87 14.26
N TRP A 709 13.91 21.40 15.05
CA TRP A 709 12.88 22.31 14.52
C TRP A 709 13.46 23.60 13.92
N GLU A 710 14.60 24.08 14.42
CA GLU A 710 15.30 25.22 13.83
C GLU A 710 15.77 24.92 12.41
N ASP A 711 16.33 23.72 12.19
CA ASP A 711 16.73 23.27 10.84
C ASP A 711 15.51 23.23 9.89
N VAL A 712 14.32 22.90 10.41
CA VAL A 712 13.07 22.94 9.64
C VAL A 712 12.69 24.38 9.29
N TYR A 713 12.72 25.29 10.25
CA TYR A 713 12.38 26.70 10.02
C TYR A 713 13.33 27.37 9.01
N ASP A 714 14.62 27.04 9.06
CA ASP A 714 15.62 27.52 8.10
C ASP A 714 15.45 26.90 6.71
N MET A 715 14.96 25.65 6.64
CA MET A 715 14.72 24.93 5.38
C MET A 715 13.48 25.45 4.64
N LEU A 716 12.41 25.80 5.34
CA LEU A 716 11.11 26.14 4.74
C LEU A 716 11.19 27.27 3.70
N PRO A 717 11.90 28.40 3.92
CA PRO A 717 12.06 29.44 2.91
C PRO A 717 12.74 28.95 1.62
N ILE A 718 13.72 28.04 1.74
CA ILE A 718 14.42 27.49 0.58
C ILE A 718 13.47 26.58 -0.21
N LEU A 719 12.69 25.73 0.46
CA LEU A 719 11.67 24.92 -0.22
C LEU A 719 10.67 25.82 -0.96
N GLN A 720 10.16 26.86 -0.29
CA GLN A 720 9.14 27.75 -0.85
C GLN A 720 9.64 28.58 -2.04
N GLN A 721 10.91 29.03 -2.03
CA GLN A 721 11.53 29.70 -3.17
C GLN A 721 11.59 28.80 -4.42
N ASN A 722 11.46 27.49 -4.23
CA ASN A 722 11.52 26.47 -5.27
C ASN A 722 10.13 25.83 -5.53
N ASN A 723 9.04 26.46 -5.07
CA ASN A 723 7.66 25.95 -5.16
C ASN A 723 7.48 24.56 -4.50
N LEU A 724 8.22 24.30 -3.43
CA LEU A 724 8.11 23.09 -2.62
C LEU A 724 7.66 23.45 -1.21
N ASN A 725 7.09 22.48 -0.48
CA ASN A 725 6.70 22.69 0.92
C ASN A 725 6.83 21.42 1.77
N MET A 726 6.57 21.55 3.08
CA MET A 726 6.50 20.42 4.01
C MET A 726 5.06 19.95 4.22
N MET A 727 4.89 18.67 4.56
CA MET A 727 3.62 18.13 5.03
C MET A 727 3.13 18.85 6.30
N THR A 728 1.82 18.85 6.54
CA THR A 728 1.24 19.28 7.82
C THR A 728 1.85 18.51 8.99
N VAL A 729 2.10 19.18 10.10
CA VAL A 729 2.75 18.58 11.27
C VAL A 729 1.73 18.35 12.40
N PRO A 730 1.68 17.17 13.03
CA PRO A 730 0.82 16.94 14.19
C PRO A 730 1.23 17.79 15.39
N HIS A 731 0.31 18.02 16.33
CA HIS A 731 0.57 18.86 17.51
C HIS A 731 1.51 18.20 18.55
N THR A 732 1.51 16.88 18.63
CA THR A 732 2.25 16.06 19.61
C THR A 732 3.72 16.42 19.82
N PRO A 733 4.57 16.55 18.78
CA PRO A 733 5.96 16.94 18.97
C PRO A 733 6.09 18.30 19.66
N PHE A 734 5.25 19.29 19.34
CA PHE A 734 5.34 20.62 19.95
C PHE A 734 5.02 20.58 21.43
N PHE A 735 3.94 19.90 21.84
CA PHE A 735 3.57 19.85 23.25
C PHE A 735 4.62 19.10 24.08
N TYR A 736 4.96 17.86 23.71
CA TYR A 736 5.89 17.08 24.53
C TYR A 736 7.33 17.60 24.50
N GLN A 737 7.84 18.07 23.36
CA GLN A 737 9.22 18.56 23.28
C GLN A 737 9.39 19.94 23.96
N ASN A 738 8.32 20.71 24.15
CA ASN A 738 8.31 21.89 25.02
C ASN A 738 8.11 21.56 26.51
N GLY A 739 7.99 20.28 26.87
CA GLY A 739 7.75 19.84 28.25
C GLY A 739 6.32 20.07 28.74
N ALA A 740 5.35 20.25 27.83
CA ALA A 740 3.94 20.28 28.19
C ALA A 740 3.36 18.85 28.19
N GLU A 741 2.66 18.49 29.26
CA GLU A 741 1.86 17.28 29.32
C GLU A 741 0.41 17.59 28.91
N TYR A 742 -0.29 16.64 28.30
CA TYR A 742 -1.71 16.81 27.94
C TYR A 742 -2.64 16.81 29.15
N PHE A 743 -2.25 16.11 30.21
CA PHE A 743 -3.00 16.00 31.46
C PHE A 743 -2.07 16.20 32.65
N THR A 744 -2.61 16.72 33.74
CA THR A 744 -1.86 16.83 35.00
C THR A 744 -1.56 15.45 35.56
N LYS A 745 -0.51 15.33 36.38
CA LYS A 745 -0.07 14.06 36.98
C LYS A 745 -1.17 13.34 37.76
N ASP A 746 -2.08 14.08 38.38
CA ASP A 746 -3.23 13.50 39.09
C ASP A 746 -4.38 13.08 38.17
N GLY A 747 -4.29 13.35 36.87
CA GLY A 747 -5.29 13.07 35.84
C GLY A 747 -6.55 13.92 35.95
N MET A 748 -6.56 14.96 36.80
CA MET A 748 -7.77 15.71 37.16
C MET A 748 -8.04 16.92 36.26
N HIS A 749 -7.00 17.41 35.57
CA HIS A 749 -7.03 18.61 34.73
C HIS A 749 -6.25 18.38 33.44
N THR A 750 -6.51 19.19 32.42
CA THR A 750 -5.65 19.24 31.24
C THR A 750 -4.35 20.00 31.56
N GLY A 751 -3.22 19.48 31.08
CA GLY A 751 -1.90 20.09 31.25
C GLY A 751 -1.55 21.11 30.15
N ILE A 752 -2.36 21.22 29.10
CA ILE A 752 -2.12 22.14 27.96
C ILE A 752 -2.29 23.62 28.35
N GLY A 753 -2.89 23.91 29.51
CA GLY A 753 -3.07 25.27 30.04
C GLY A 753 -1.84 25.86 30.74
N THR A 754 -0.70 25.18 30.70
CA THR A 754 0.58 25.65 31.25
C THR A 754 1.27 26.64 30.31
N GLU A 755 2.27 27.38 30.81
CA GLU A 755 3.10 28.26 29.96
C GLU A 755 3.75 27.49 28.79
N ALA A 756 4.25 26.28 29.07
CA ALA A 756 4.76 25.37 28.06
C ALA A 756 3.69 24.98 27.02
N GLY A 757 2.45 24.73 27.45
CA GLY A 757 1.33 24.43 26.55
C GLY A 757 0.94 25.58 25.63
N TYR A 758 0.90 26.82 26.15
CA TYR A 758 0.70 28.01 25.30
C TYR A 758 1.85 28.22 24.31
N LYS A 759 3.10 27.98 24.74
CA LYS A 759 4.28 28.05 23.86
C LYS A 759 4.19 27.02 22.73
N ALA A 760 3.90 25.76 23.07
CA ALA A 760 3.72 24.67 22.11
C ALA A 760 2.61 24.96 21.11
N PHE A 761 1.44 25.41 21.58
CA PHE A 761 0.31 25.75 20.70
C PHE A 761 0.66 26.92 19.76
N LYS A 762 1.42 27.90 20.24
CA LYS A 762 1.91 29.00 19.39
C LYS A 762 2.87 28.47 18.32
N GLU A 763 3.89 27.70 18.69
CA GLU A 763 4.85 27.14 17.72
C GLU A 763 4.16 26.26 16.67
N TRP A 764 3.18 25.45 17.09
CA TRP A 764 2.40 24.62 16.18
C TRP A 764 1.56 25.47 15.20
N THR A 765 0.89 26.53 15.68
CA THR A 765 0.06 27.41 14.82
C THR A 765 0.90 28.35 13.96
N ASP A 766 2.09 28.75 14.41
CA ASP A 766 3.03 29.58 13.65
C ASP A 766 3.55 28.86 12.40
N LEU A 767 3.64 27.52 12.37
CA LEU A 767 3.98 26.78 11.14
C LEU A 767 3.10 27.20 9.95
N TYR A 768 1.82 27.44 10.23
CA TYR A 768 0.83 27.77 9.21
C TYR A 768 0.73 29.28 9.01
N ASN A 769 0.67 30.04 10.12
CA ASN A 769 0.44 31.49 10.08
C ASN A 769 1.69 32.31 9.73
N VAL A 770 2.88 31.80 10.04
CA VAL A 770 4.17 32.50 9.86
C VAL A 770 5.00 31.82 8.79
N TYR A 771 5.16 30.49 8.89
CA TYR A 771 6.02 29.73 7.99
C TYR A 771 5.30 29.18 6.76
N ALA A 772 4.03 29.52 6.54
CA ALA A 772 3.25 29.17 5.35
C ALA A 772 3.28 27.67 4.96
N VAL A 773 3.38 26.77 5.95
CA VAL A 773 3.10 25.35 5.75
C VAL A 773 1.63 25.21 5.33
N PRO A 774 1.30 24.36 4.33
CA PRO A 774 -0.08 24.17 3.89
C PRO A 774 -0.96 23.68 5.05
N GLN A 775 -2.17 24.24 5.15
CA GLN A 775 -3.18 23.83 6.14
C GLN A 775 -3.70 22.40 5.89
N GLN A 776 -3.67 21.95 4.64
CA GLN A 776 -4.07 20.61 4.23
C GLN A 776 -3.23 20.12 3.06
N VAL A 777 -2.91 18.83 3.06
CA VAL A 777 -2.34 18.10 1.92
C VAL A 777 -3.25 16.91 1.65
N ALA A 778 -3.90 16.86 0.47
CA ALA A 778 -4.89 15.83 0.17
C ALA A 778 -4.30 14.41 0.15
N SER A 779 -3.09 14.26 -0.39
CA SER A 779 -2.35 13.01 -0.37
C SER A 779 -0.87 13.28 -0.21
N PHE A 780 -0.34 13.01 0.99
CA PHE A 780 1.10 13.10 1.23
C PHE A 780 1.86 12.13 0.33
N TYR A 781 1.37 10.90 0.17
CA TYR A 781 1.99 9.91 -0.71
C TYR A 781 2.19 10.43 -2.15
N GLN A 782 1.16 10.99 -2.78
CA GLN A 782 1.28 11.49 -4.16
C GLN A 782 2.16 12.73 -4.25
N SER A 783 2.06 13.64 -3.27
CA SER A 783 2.86 14.87 -3.25
C SER A 783 4.35 14.58 -2.98
N PHE A 784 4.64 13.59 -2.13
CA PHE A 784 5.99 13.10 -1.88
C PHE A 784 6.56 12.36 -3.10
N ARG A 785 5.73 11.54 -3.76
CA ARG A 785 6.09 10.80 -4.97
C ARG A 785 6.42 11.72 -6.13
N SER A 786 5.58 12.72 -6.39
CA SER A 786 5.85 13.77 -7.39
C SER A 786 7.01 14.68 -7.00
N GLY A 787 7.27 14.84 -5.70
CA GLY A 787 8.37 15.65 -5.17
C GLY A 787 7.98 17.06 -4.74
N THR A 788 6.72 17.47 -4.91
CA THR A 788 6.20 18.79 -4.53
C THR A 788 6.19 19.02 -3.01
N VAL A 789 5.97 17.95 -2.24
CA VAL A 789 6.12 17.92 -0.78
C VAL A 789 7.25 16.95 -0.43
N PRO A 790 8.52 17.36 -0.57
CA PRO A 790 9.67 16.45 -0.47
C PRO A 790 9.98 16.01 0.96
N ILE A 791 9.33 16.59 1.97
CA ILE A 791 9.61 16.33 3.37
C ILE A 791 8.32 16.36 4.22
N GLY A 792 8.22 15.47 5.20
CA GLY A 792 7.03 15.40 6.06
C GLY A 792 7.10 14.32 7.13
N ILE A 793 6.29 14.46 8.17
CA ILE A 793 6.15 13.41 9.21
C ILE A 793 4.99 12.51 8.83
N ALA A 794 5.22 11.20 8.80
CA ALA A 794 4.20 10.21 8.54
C ALA A 794 4.45 8.92 9.34
N ASP A 795 3.52 7.99 9.25
CA ASP A 795 3.51 6.77 10.06
C ASP A 795 4.09 5.55 9.32
N PHE A 796 4.07 4.37 9.96
CA PHE A 796 4.46 3.09 9.36
C PHE A 796 3.72 2.78 8.04
N SER A 797 2.47 3.22 7.90
CA SER A 797 1.66 2.95 6.70
C SER A 797 2.26 3.61 5.46
N MET A 798 2.79 4.83 5.60
CA MET A 798 3.50 5.55 4.53
C MET A 798 4.78 4.80 4.09
N TYR A 799 5.55 4.25 5.05
CA TYR A 799 6.74 3.45 4.75
C TYR A 799 6.40 2.26 3.84
N ILE A 800 5.36 1.50 4.20
CA ILE A 800 4.90 0.35 3.41
C ILE A 800 4.38 0.80 2.05
N GLN A 801 3.62 1.89 1.99
CA GLN A 801 3.08 2.42 0.75
C GLN A 801 4.18 2.84 -0.23
N LEU A 802 5.22 3.52 0.24
CA LEU A 802 6.37 3.90 -0.60
C LEU A 802 7.12 2.68 -1.12
N MET A 803 7.41 1.72 -0.25
CA MET A 803 8.14 0.50 -0.62
C MET A 803 7.40 -0.36 -1.66
N VAL A 804 6.07 -0.41 -1.61
CA VAL A 804 5.26 -1.28 -2.48
C VAL A 804 4.74 -0.57 -3.73
N ALA A 805 4.33 0.69 -3.60
CA ALA A 805 3.61 1.41 -4.66
C ALA A 805 4.43 2.50 -5.36
N ALA A 806 5.62 2.86 -4.85
CA ALA A 806 6.54 3.82 -5.49
C ALA A 806 7.96 3.24 -5.67
N PRO A 807 8.12 2.09 -6.35
CA PRO A 807 9.43 1.48 -6.57
C PRO A 807 10.40 2.39 -7.33
N GLU A 808 9.91 3.32 -8.15
CA GLU A 808 10.73 4.29 -8.87
C GLU A 808 11.50 5.26 -7.95
N LEU A 809 11.05 5.42 -6.70
CA LEU A 809 11.76 6.24 -5.71
C LEU A 809 12.83 5.45 -4.95
N ASN A 810 13.07 4.17 -5.28
CA ASN A 810 14.05 3.36 -4.55
C ASN A 810 15.44 4.03 -4.56
N GLY A 811 15.97 4.30 -3.37
CA GLY A 811 17.24 5.00 -3.17
C GLY A 811 17.13 6.53 -3.12
N TYR A 812 16.02 7.12 -3.55
CA TYR A 812 15.78 8.57 -3.59
C TYR A 812 15.03 9.12 -2.38
N TRP A 813 14.59 8.26 -1.47
CA TRP A 813 14.04 8.68 -0.20
C TRP A 813 14.73 8.00 0.97
N GLY A 814 14.47 8.53 2.16
CA GLY A 814 14.83 7.90 3.41
C GLY A 814 13.89 8.33 4.53
N ILE A 815 14.09 7.73 5.69
CA ILE A 815 13.49 8.17 6.94
C ILE A 815 14.57 8.62 7.93
N ALA A 816 14.18 9.53 8.80
CA ALA A 816 14.98 10.00 9.93
C ALA A 816 14.08 10.16 11.17
N PRO A 817 14.64 10.17 12.38
CA PRO A 817 13.91 10.57 13.56
C PRO A 817 13.27 11.95 13.37
N VAL A 818 12.11 12.16 13.98
CA VAL A 818 11.37 13.42 13.93
C VAL A 818 12.23 14.56 14.49
N PRO A 819 12.24 15.77 13.87
CA PRO A 819 12.97 16.92 14.38
C PRO A 819 12.68 17.16 15.87
N GLY A 820 13.75 17.41 16.62
CA GLY A 820 13.69 17.52 18.07
C GLY A 820 14.17 18.86 18.60
N VAL A 821 14.24 18.96 19.93
CA VAL A 821 14.76 20.12 20.66
C VAL A 821 16.12 19.76 21.30
N PRO A 822 17.20 20.50 20.98
CA PRO A 822 18.51 20.29 21.60
C PRO A 822 18.47 20.41 23.13
N GLN A 823 19.11 19.47 23.81
CA GLN A 823 19.29 19.44 25.25
C GLN A 823 20.67 19.97 25.65
N GLN A 824 20.87 20.27 26.94
CA GLN A 824 22.13 20.83 27.45
C GLN A 824 23.31 19.86 27.34
N ASP A 825 23.05 18.56 27.31
CA ASP A 825 24.04 17.48 27.17
C ASP A 825 24.38 17.16 25.71
N GLY A 826 23.75 17.84 24.75
CA GLY A 826 23.95 17.64 23.31
C GLY A 826 23.05 16.56 22.70
N GLU A 827 22.23 15.84 23.48
CA GLU A 827 21.17 15.00 22.91
C GLU A 827 20.05 15.88 22.31
N VAL A 828 19.30 15.34 21.36
CA VAL A 828 18.13 16.00 20.77
C VAL A 828 16.89 15.24 21.23
N ALA A 829 16.03 15.89 22.01
CA ALA A 829 14.82 15.27 22.52
C ALA A 829 13.72 15.26 21.45
N ARG A 830 13.16 14.09 21.16
CA ARG A 830 12.24 13.86 20.02
C ARG A 830 10.91 13.25 20.45
N TRP A 831 10.43 13.64 21.63
CA TRP A 831 9.22 13.09 22.22
C TRP A 831 8.06 13.09 21.22
N MET A 832 7.58 11.90 20.89
CA MET A 832 6.47 11.72 19.96
C MET A 832 5.81 10.35 20.17
N GLY A 833 4.50 10.32 20.02
CA GLY A 833 3.71 9.09 20.05
C GLY A 833 3.51 8.46 18.67
N GLY A 834 2.68 7.43 18.65
CA GLY A 834 2.25 6.70 17.48
C GLY A 834 0.96 5.94 17.79
N THR A 835 0.23 5.57 16.76
CA THR A 835 -0.95 4.74 16.97
C THR A 835 -0.55 3.32 17.35
N GLU A 836 -1.25 2.73 18.30
CA GLU A 836 -1.01 1.35 18.74
C GLU A 836 -2.31 0.53 18.80
N GLN A 837 -2.12 -0.79 18.84
CA GLN A 837 -3.19 -1.74 19.10
C GLN A 837 -2.84 -2.60 20.30
N ALA A 838 -3.88 -3.06 21.00
CA ALA A 838 -3.77 -3.71 22.29
C ALA A 838 -4.43 -5.09 22.33
N ALA A 839 -3.87 -5.93 23.19
CA ALA A 839 -4.47 -7.17 23.65
C ALA A 839 -5.04 -7.00 25.08
N VAL A 840 -6.21 -7.56 25.36
CA VAL A 840 -6.89 -7.42 26.66
C VAL A 840 -7.46 -8.75 27.17
N ILE A 841 -7.58 -8.89 28.49
CA ILE A 841 -8.28 -10.00 29.16
C ILE A 841 -9.58 -9.48 29.77
N PHE A 842 -10.71 -10.11 29.47
CA PHE A 842 -12.00 -9.70 30.04
C PHE A 842 -12.12 -10.15 31.49
N LYS A 843 -12.62 -9.28 32.37
CA LYS A 843 -12.76 -9.54 33.81
C LYS A 843 -13.64 -10.76 34.13
N ARG A 844 -14.58 -11.07 33.25
CA ARG A 844 -15.57 -12.14 33.43
C ARG A 844 -15.04 -13.53 33.07
N THR A 845 -13.84 -13.64 32.51
CA THR A 845 -13.25 -14.95 32.18
C THR A 845 -13.08 -15.80 33.44
N LYS A 846 -13.34 -17.11 33.31
CA LYS A 846 -12.96 -18.12 34.31
C LYS A 846 -11.56 -18.69 34.07
N LYS A 847 -10.89 -18.27 32.99
CA LYS A 847 -9.62 -18.79 32.47
C LYS A 847 -8.53 -17.72 32.49
N ALA A 848 -8.46 -16.92 33.57
CA ALA A 848 -7.57 -15.76 33.63
C ALA A 848 -6.08 -16.15 33.53
N SER A 849 -5.70 -17.27 34.15
CA SER A 849 -4.32 -17.78 34.11
C SER A 849 -3.95 -18.29 32.71
N GLU A 850 -4.85 -19.02 32.05
CA GLU A 850 -4.67 -19.52 30.69
C GLU A 850 -4.65 -18.37 29.68
N SER A 851 -5.48 -17.35 29.90
CA SER A 851 -5.49 -16.13 29.09
C SER A 851 -4.17 -15.38 29.20
N TRP A 852 -3.62 -15.29 30.40
CA TRP A 852 -2.32 -14.66 30.63
C TRP A 852 -1.17 -15.46 30.00
N GLU A 853 -1.21 -16.79 30.09
CA GLU A 853 -0.24 -17.66 29.42
C GLU A 853 -0.28 -17.47 27.90
N PHE A 854 -1.48 -17.36 27.31
CA PHE A 854 -1.64 -17.05 25.90
C PHE A 854 -1.09 -15.67 25.53
N LEU A 855 -1.34 -14.61 26.31
CA LEU A 855 -0.78 -13.29 26.01
C LEU A 855 0.74 -13.25 26.12
N LYS A 856 1.34 -13.97 27.08
CA LYS A 856 2.80 -14.11 27.20
C LYS A 856 3.42 -14.80 25.99
N TRP A 857 2.78 -15.86 25.50
CA TRP A 857 3.20 -16.55 24.29
C TRP A 857 3.02 -15.66 23.07
N TRP A 858 1.82 -15.13 22.87
CA TRP A 858 1.46 -14.32 21.71
C TRP A 858 2.41 -13.14 21.53
N THR A 859 2.71 -12.42 22.60
CA THR A 859 3.59 -11.24 22.59
C THR A 859 5.07 -11.54 22.85
N SER A 860 5.48 -12.82 22.82
CA SER A 860 6.90 -13.21 22.93
C SER A 860 7.67 -12.86 21.66
N ALA A 861 8.99 -12.70 21.78
CA ALA A 861 9.85 -12.37 20.64
C ALA A 861 9.73 -13.43 19.53
N ASP A 862 10.01 -14.69 19.87
CA ASP A 862 9.92 -15.83 18.94
C ASP A 862 8.57 -15.92 18.22
N THR A 863 7.45 -15.75 18.94
CA THR A 863 6.11 -15.87 18.33
C THR A 863 5.81 -14.70 17.41
N GLN A 864 6.17 -13.48 17.81
CA GLN A 864 5.95 -12.28 16.99
C GLN A 864 6.84 -12.25 15.75
N GLU A 865 8.07 -12.76 15.85
CA GLU A 865 9.00 -12.92 14.73
C GLU A 865 8.49 -13.96 13.73
N SER A 866 8.12 -15.16 14.18
CA SER A 866 7.54 -16.21 13.33
C SER A 866 6.26 -15.74 12.68
N TYR A 867 5.32 -15.20 13.46
CA TYR A 867 4.05 -14.70 12.94
C TYR A 867 4.25 -13.59 11.91
N GLY A 868 5.10 -12.60 12.19
CA GLY A 868 5.37 -11.50 11.28
C GLY A 868 6.04 -11.94 9.99
N SER A 869 7.03 -12.84 10.09
CA SER A 869 7.75 -13.39 8.94
C SER A 869 6.86 -14.25 8.07
N ASP A 870 6.03 -15.12 8.66
CA ASP A 870 5.09 -15.97 7.93
C ASP A 870 4.02 -15.13 7.24
N LEU A 871 3.47 -14.13 7.95
CA LEU A 871 2.44 -13.26 7.42
C LEU A 871 2.96 -12.43 6.22
N GLU A 872 4.16 -11.84 6.32
CA GLU A 872 4.80 -11.12 5.21
C GLU A 872 5.16 -12.07 4.05
N THR A 873 5.66 -13.28 4.36
CA THR A 873 5.97 -14.31 3.35
C THR A 873 4.74 -14.68 2.52
N LEU A 874 3.63 -14.93 3.21
CA LEU A 874 2.39 -15.43 2.64
C LEU A 874 1.64 -14.38 1.83
N ASN A 875 1.73 -13.12 2.25
CA ASN A 875 0.83 -12.07 1.76
C ASN A 875 1.57 -10.87 1.14
N GLY A 876 2.91 -10.92 1.11
CA GLY A 876 3.79 -9.88 0.60
C GLY A 876 4.07 -8.76 1.61
N LEU A 877 4.94 -7.84 1.21
CA LEU A 877 5.42 -6.72 2.03
C LEU A 877 4.32 -5.85 2.65
N THR A 878 3.15 -5.77 2.01
CA THR A 878 1.97 -5.05 2.55
C THR A 878 1.46 -5.59 3.88
N PHE A 879 1.83 -6.82 4.24
CA PHE A 879 1.45 -7.49 5.48
C PHE A 879 2.56 -7.45 6.54
N ARG A 880 3.61 -6.64 6.33
CA ARG A 880 4.67 -6.48 7.32
C ARG A 880 4.09 -6.20 8.70
N TRP A 881 4.53 -7.00 9.66
CA TRP A 881 4.03 -6.94 11.02
C TRP A 881 4.80 -5.90 11.85
N ASN A 882 4.11 -4.89 12.36
CA ASN A 882 4.70 -3.84 13.19
C ASN A 882 4.54 -4.18 14.69
N THR A 883 5.14 -5.29 15.11
CA THR A 883 5.10 -5.74 16.51
C THR A 883 5.64 -4.67 17.47
N SER A 884 4.99 -4.49 18.62
CA SER A 884 5.50 -3.63 19.69
C SER A 884 6.67 -4.27 20.46
N ASN A 885 6.92 -5.57 20.29
CA ASN A 885 8.03 -6.27 20.95
C ASN A 885 9.34 -5.91 20.24
N ILE A 886 10.25 -5.21 20.94
CA ILE A 886 11.48 -4.70 20.35
C ILE A 886 12.41 -5.78 19.79
N GLU A 887 12.51 -6.92 20.48
CA GLU A 887 13.39 -8.02 20.09
C GLU A 887 12.88 -8.68 18.80
N ALA A 888 11.58 -8.95 18.70
CA ALA A 888 10.99 -9.42 17.46
C ALA A 888 11.10 -8.38 16.34
N PHE A 889 10.88 -7.10 16.67
CA PHE A 889 10.90 -6.02 15.69
C PHE A 889 12.24 -5.94 14.95
N VAL A 890 13.37 -6.07 15.65
CA VAL A 890 14.70 -5.97 15.03
C VAL A 890 15.09 -7.19 14.20
N HIS A 891 14.44 -8.34 14.42
CA HIS A 891 14.66 -9.55 13.62
C HIS A 891 13.81 -9.58 12.35
N LEU A 892 12.77 -8.75 12.25
CA LEU A 892 11.98 -8.60 11.03
C LEU A 892 12.81 -7.90 9.92
N PRO A 893 12.47 -8.14 8.64
CA PRO A 893 13.31 -7.70 7.54
C PRO A 893 13.19 -6.19 7.28
N TRP A 894 13.88 -5.36 8.05
CA TRP A 894 14.04 -3.91 7.81
C TRP A 894 15.28 -3.59 6.95
N ARG A 895 15.35 -2.40 6.37
CA ARG A 895 16.63 -1.87 5.87
C ARG A 895 17.43 -1.40 7.09
N GLN A 896 18.73 -1.64 7.13
CA GLN A 896 19.52 -1.40 8.35
C GLN A 896 19.50 0.09 8.77
N ASP A 897 19.67 1.01 7.82
CA ASP A 897 19.63 2.45 8.10
C ASP A 897 18.26 2.89 8.65
N ASP A 898 17.18 2.37 8.07
CA ASP A 898 15.81 2.65 8.48
C ASP A 898 15.54 2.08 9.88
N LEU A 899 16.00 0.86 10.17
CA LEU A 899 15.91 0.24 11.48
C LEU A 899 16.61 1.10 12.55
N ASN A 900 17.83 1.56 12.28
CA ASN A 900 18.57 2.41 13.21
C ASN A 900 17.83 3.71 13.50
N ALA A 901 17.26 4.36 12.46
CA ALA A 901 16.46 5.57 12.63
C ALA A 901 15.18 5.32 13.44
N ILE A 902 14.49 4.21 13.21
CA ILE A 902 13.28 3.83 13.96
C ILE A 902 13.61 3.56 15.42
N LEU A 903 14.70 2.84 15.71
CA LEU A 903 15.13 2.54 17.07
C LEU A 903 15.48 3.82 17.84
N GLU A 904 16.17 4.78 17.20
CA GLU A 904 16.41 6.09 17.82
C GLU A 904 15.10 6.82 18.11
N GLN A 905 14.13 6.82 17.18
CA GLN A 905 12.83 7.44 17.44
C GLN A 905 12.06 6.74 18.57
N TRP A 906 12.16 5.42 18.69
CA TRP A 906 11.49 4.64 19.74
C TRP A 906 12.02 4.91 21.15
N ARG A 907 13.27 5.37 21.30
CA ARG A 907 13.77 5.89 22.59
C ARG A 907 12.86 6.99 23.13
N TRP A 908 12.31 7.80 22.23
CA TRP A 908 11.49 8.97 22.54
C TRP A 908 9.98 8.70 22.40
N TYR A 909 9.58 7.44 22.31
CA TYR A 909 8.17 7.08 22.14
C TYR A 909 7.36 7.45 23.39
N LYS A 910 6.34 8.29 23.23
CA LYS A 910 5.46 8.73 24.31
C LYS A 910 4.05 8.99 23.80
N GLU A 911 3.11 8.13 24.15
CA GLU A 911 1.72 8.24 23.75
C GLU A 911 0.87 9.03 24.75
N ILE A 912 -0.26 9.59 24.29
CA ILE A 912 -1.14 10.39 25.14
C ILE A 912 -1.89 9.46 26.12
N PRO A 913 -1.77 9.65 27.45
CA PRO A 913 -2.51 8.83 28.41
C PRO A 913 -4.00 9.11 28.34
N ASN A 914 -4.81 8.10 28.66
CA ASN A 914 -6.26 8.25 28.73
C ASN A 914 -6.71 8.69 30.13
N VAL A 915 -7.60 9.70 30.17
CA VAL A 915 -8.33 10.14 31.38
C VAL A 915 -9.83 10.25 31.08
N PRO A 916 -10.72 10.36 32.08
CA PRO A 916 -12.15 10.51 31.81
C PRO A 916 -12.40 11.78 31.01
N GLY A 917 -13.03 11.66 29.83
CA GLY A 917 -13.29 12.79 28.93
C GLY A 917 -12.16 13.09 27.92
N SER A 918 -11.06 12.33 27.93
CA SER A 918 -9.90 12.54 27.04
C SER A 918 -10.23 12.54 25.54
N TYR A 919 -11.27 11.84 25.08
CA TYR A 919 -11.72 11.89 23.68
C TYR A 919 -12.09 13.31 23.18
N PHE A 920 -12.35 14.23 24.11
CA PHE A 920 -12.72 15.61 23.81
C PHE A 920 -11.48 16.49 23.55
N LEU A 921 -10.30 16.07 24.03
CA LEU A 921 -9.03 16.79 23.89
C LEU A 921 -8.68 17.05 22.42
N GLU A 922 -8.62 15.99 21.61
CA GLU A 922 -8.21 16.09 20.20
C GLU A 922 -9.16 17.01 19.41
N ARG A 923 -10.47 16.86 19.64
CA ARG A 923 -11.49 17.69 19.00
C ARG A 923 -11.32 19.17 19.36
N GLU A 924 -11.16 19.50 20.63
CA GLU A 924 -11.07 20.90 21.04
C GLU A 924 -9.72 21.53 20.72
N LEU A 925 -8.64 20.75 20.68
CA LEU A 925 -7.36 21.21 20.11
C LEU A 925 -7.50 21.54 18.62
N GLN A 926 -8.18 20.71 17.84
CA GLN A 926 -8.46 21.02 16.44
C GLN A 926 -9.36 22.26 16.30
N ASN A 927 -10.39 22.41 17.14
CA ASN A 927 -11.21 23.62 17.15
C ASN A 927 -10.39 24.87 17.51
N ALA A 928 -9.48 24.78 18.48
CA ALA A 928 -8.57 25.87 18.81
C ALA A 928 -7.65 26.21 17.64
N TRP A 929 -7.11 25.19 16.96
CA TRP A 929 -6.29 25.36 15.78
C TRP A 929 -7.08 26.05 14.66
N ASN A 930 -8.30 25.59 14.34
CA ASN A 930 -9.16 26.21 13.33
C ASN A 930 -9.43 27.69 13.66
N ARG A 931 -9.78 27.99 14.91
CA ARG A 931 -9.96 29.38 15.35
C ARG A 931 -8.70 30.22 15.16
N THR A 932 -7.52 29.65 15.36
CA THR A 932 -6.26 30.40 15.30
C THR A 932 -5.73 30.56 13.87
N VAL A 933 -5.80 29.50 13.07
CA VAL A 933 -5.16 29.41 11.76
C VAL A 933 -6.12 29.77 10.63
N VAL A 934 -7.41 29.44 10.79
CA VAL A 934 -8.45 29.74 9.78
C VAL A 934 -9.17 31.04 10.15
N ASP A 935 -9.68 31.16 11.37
CA ASP A 935 -10.49 32.33 11.76
C ASP A 935 -9.65 33.55 12.21
N GLY A 936 -8.32 33.40 12.29
CA GLY A 936 -7.40 34.48 12.69
C GLY A 936 -7.53 34.93 14.16
N MET A 937 -8.17 34.13 15.02
CA MET A 937 -8.26 34.40 16.45
C MET A 937 -6.87 34.31 17.11
N ASN A 938 -6.65 35.10 18.15
CA ASN A 938 -5.42 35.02 18.92
C ASN A 938 -5.27 33.62 19.56
N TYR A 939 -4.12 32.98 19.30
CA TYR A 939 -3.80 31.62 19.75
C TYR A 939 -4.07 31.39 21.25
N ARG A 940 -3.81 32.39 22.10
CA ARG A 940 -4.03 32.29 23.54
C ARG A 940 -5.52 32.21 23.87
N SER A 941 -6.33 33.10 23.31
CA SER A 941 -7.79 33.08 23.51
C SER A 941 -8.45 31.82 22.93
N SER A 942 -7.94 31.34 21.79
CA SER A 942 -8.42 30.10 21.18
C SER A 942 -8.12 28.87 22.03
N LEU A 943 -6.92 28.77 22.60
CA LEU A 943 -6.53 27.69 23.49
C LEU A 943 -7.25 27.78 24.85
N GLU A 944 -7.39 28.99 25.43
CA GLU A 944 -8.16 29.22 26.68
C GLU A 944 -9.61 28.71 26.54
N THR A 945 -10.23 28.95 25.38
CA THR A 945 -11.58 28.46 25.09
C THR A 945 -11.63 26.94 25.03
N ALA A 946 -10.66 26.29 24.36
CA ALA A 946 -10.59 24.83 24.30
C ALA A 946 -10.35 24.20 25.66
N ILE A 947 -9.43 24.77 26.47
CA ILE A 947 -9.17 24.33 27.85
C ILE A 947 -10.47 24.34 28.66
N GLY A 948 -11.25 25.42 28.60
CA GLY A 948 -12.51 25.52 29.34
C GLY A 948 -13.54 24.45 28.96
N GLU A 949 -13.61 24.07 27.68
CA GLU A 949 -14.53 23.02 27.22
C GLU A 949 -14.01 21.61 27.54
N ILE A 950 -12.70 21.37 27.43
CA ILE A 950 -12.04 20.11 27.85
C ILE A 950 -12.26 19.88 29.36
N GLU A 951 -11.96 20.87 30.20
CA GLU A 951 -12.12 20.77 31.66
C GLU A 951 -13.58 20.47 32.05
N ARG A 952 -14.55 21.11 31.37
CA ARG A 952 -15.97 20.87 31.62
C ARG A 952 -16.36 19.43 31.32
N GLU A 953 -15.90 18.88 30.20
CA GLU A 953 -16.19 17.50 29.83
C GLU A 953 -15.47 16.50 30.74
N MET A 954 -14.20 16.75 31.09
CA MET A 954 -13.46 15.93 32.04
C MET A 954 -14.17 15.87 33.40
N GLN A 955 -14.58 17.02 33.94
CA GLN A 955 -15.34 17.08 35.20
C GLN A 955 -16.67 16.31 35.10
N ARG A 956 -17.40 16.46 34.00
CA ARG A 956 -18.66 15.73 33.75
C ARG A 956 -18.43 14.22 33.77
N LYS A 957 -17.38 13.73 33.10
CA LYS A 957 -17.04 12.30 33.06
C LYS A 957 -16.50 11.78 34.38
N MET A 958 -15.69 12.55 35.10
CA MET A 958 -15.23 12.18 36.44
C MET A 958 -16.40 12.01 37.40
N GLN A 959 -17.43 12.86 37.32
CA GLN A 959 -18.66 12.70 38.11
C GLN A 959 -19.46 11.46 37.67
N GLU A 960 -19.62 11.25 36.35
CA GLU A 960 -20.31 10.09 35.77
C GLU A 960 -19.73 8.76 36.28
N PHE A 961 -18.40 8.70 36.39
CA PHE A 961 -17.68 7.51 36.87
C PHE A 961 -17.36 7.54 38.37
N GLY A 962 -17.87 8.50 39.16
CA GLY A 962 -17.66 8.56 40.60
C GLY A 962 -16.18 8.71 41.02
N ILE A 963 -15.39 9.40 40.19
CA ILE A 963 -14.03 9.86 40.51
C ILE A 963 -14.11 11.15 41.32
N THR A 964 -15.11 11.99 41.04
CA THR A 964 -15.48 13.16 41.83
C THR A 964 -16.94 13.09 42.27
N ASP A 965 -17.32 13.80 43.32
CA ASP A 965 -18.73 14.02 43.68
C ASP A 965 -19.35 15.20 42.92
N SER A 966 -20.66 15.43 43.11
CA SER A 966 -21.39 16.54 42.48
C SER A 966 -20.93 17.94 42.90
N GLN A 967 -20.05 18.05 43.90
CA GLN A 967 -19.41 19.29 44.35
C GLN A 967 -17.96 19.41 43.85
N GLY A 968 -17.49 18.46 43.03
CA GLY A 968 -16.13 18.43 42.50
C GLY A 968 -15.08 17.90 43.48
N LYS A 969 -15.48 17.33 44.62
CA LYS A 969 -14.53 16.74 45.56
C LYS A 969 -14.01 15.41 45.01
N VAL A 970 -12.69 15.24 45.00
CA VAL A 970 -12.03 14.00 44.56
C VAL A 970 -12.36 12.85 45.52
N LEU A 971 -12.94 11.78 44.97
CA LEU A 971 -13.25 10.52 45.64
C LEU A 971 -12.18 9.46 45.37
N ARG A 972 -11.56 9.48 44.19
CA ARG A 972 -10.51 8.55 43.75
C ARG A 972 -9.41 9.31 43.01
N LYS A 973 -8.15 9.07 43.38
CA LYS A 973 -6.99 9.63 42.67
C LYS A 973 -6.60 8.73 41.50
N GLN A 974 -6.14 9.31 40.39
CA GLN A 974 -5.75 8.54 39.21
C GLN A 974 -4.23 8.35 39.05
N GLU A 975 -3.39 9.28 39.57
CA GLU A 975 -1.90 9.26 39.53
C GLU A 975 -1.31 8.61 38.26
N LEU A 976 -1.23 9.38 37.17
CA LEU A 976 -0.72 8.92 35.88
C LEU A 976 0.78 8.56 35.93
N PRO A 977 1.23 7.54 35.18
CA PRO A 977 2.65 7.22 35.04
C PRO A 977 3.40 8.35 34.33
N GLU A 978 4.66 8.55 34.70
CA GLU A 978 5.52 9.56 34.10
C GLU A 978 6.58 8.91 33.19
N VAL A 979 6.63 9.37 31.94
CA VAL A 979 7.69 9.03 30.97
C VAL A 979 8.42 10.32 30.61
N ASN A 980 9.60 10.52 31.20
CA ASN A 980 10.39 11.75 31.12
C ASN A 980 11.87 11.52 30.80
N LYS A 981 12.24 10.27 30.47
CA LYS A 981 13.59 9.89 30.05
C LYS A 981 13.51 8.99 28.81
N PRO A 982 14.45 9.12 27.86
CA PRO A 982 14.49 8.23 26.72
C PRO A 982 14.62 6.77 27.18
N TRP A 983 13.99 5.87 26.44
CA TRP A 983 14.00 4.44 26.74
C TRP A 983 15.31 3.79 26.31
N GLU A 984 16.11 3.33 27.28
CA GLU A 984 17.39 2.64 27.06
C GLU A 984 17.22 1.17 26.58
N GLY A 985 15.98 0.66 26.48
CA GLY A 985 15.73 -0.73 26.07
C GLY A 985 16.04 -1.04 24.61
N VAL A 986 16.24 -0.02 23.77
CA VAL A 986 16.70 -0.19 22.39
C VAL A 986 18.22 -0.33 22.28
N ASP A 987 18.97 0.14 23.27
CA ASP A 987 20.44 0.23 23.24
C ASP A 987 21.15 -1.08 22.88
N PRO A 988 20.66 -2.29 23.28
CA PRO A 988 21.26 -3.55 22.86
C PRO A 988 21.22 -3.82 21.34
N TYR A 989 20.34 -3.13 20.60
CA TYR A 989 20.05 -3.40 19.19
C TYR A 989 20.53 -2.29 18.24
N VAL A 990 20.94 -1.14 18.77
CA VAL A 990 21.51 -0.05 17.97
C VAL A 990 22.99 -0.33 17.72
N GLN A 991 23.40 -0.43 16.45
CA GLN A 991 24.83 -0.51 16.11
C GLN A 991 25.51 0.82 16.45
N LYS A 992 26.51 0.77 17.34
CA LYS A 992 27.32 1.93 17.74
C LYS A 992 28.39 2.29 16.73
#